data_AF-A0A838WCF0-F1
#
_entry.id   AF-A0A838WCF0-F1
#
_cell.length_a   1.000
_cell.length_b   1.000
_cell.length_c   1.000
_cell.angle_alpha   90.00
_cell.angle_beta   90.00
_cell.angle_gamma   90.00
#
_symmetry.space_group_name_H-M   'P 1'
#
loop_
_entity.id
_entity.type
_entity.pdbx_description
1 polymer ?
#
loop_
_entity_poly.entity_id
_entity_poly.type
_entity_poly.pdbx_seq_one_letter_code
_entity_poly.pdbx_strand_id
1 'polypeptide(L)'
;MRRRLGTRLGAVAVGSLALFGAACADRSQPMATEVDADHREGHSNPMLYVAQLTPLNNSGVQGAAAFAIHNGEFTARVFATGMAPNLVHPQHIHGLPNFQNSTCPGPDAANRIPNSPANVANPDQLISIQEGLPEYGPVRVHLDNRLTAAGAPGTLPTANAAGVVNYLQKRPLAELQDALGDFQLLPLEEKVVVLHGGFVTGADGQQRYEPSLPVACAEIRMTDETELRQRQENVLVVPAGFRAEKVVGGLSFTTEMAFDDQGRLYVVEAGGGFQPVEFRAPRILRIENGQTHEVINLSNHVVPPVVGLAWDNGWLYFSHRDTDDSGALSRVRDDGTELQKLITGFETAKAEHFMNGVEIRNGWVYFGIGQAGNSAVVGMDIAPFVRQNPGLRPQPCRDLVMRGHNFEGPNFLENGDPVLTGPYSRLGQVRQEGETVAGVRKCGGAIHRFQPDDPEGSLQMVAWGMRQPIGLAFNQQGELFTGENGYDVRGLRPVNDEFDATLRINPDQPGRWYGFPDFSAAREPLTLDKFESPDRLQAPIFRVGQDGSRERLGTFLDFIIDHQASGLPAPDRNLVVGLHPFNSSPSGIDVAPQAWGAMAGGIFVAEWGDLAPPTNPLRERSAGFRVVRMDPNRPQSRVEMFVQNRRPGPASEQGARG
;
A
#
# COMPACT_ATOMS: atom_id res chain seq x y z
N MET A 1 -10.51 -30.34 41.78
CA MET A 1 -11.77 -30.96 42.28
C MET A 1 -12.90 -30.47 41.37
N ARG A 2 -13.73 -31.24 40.66
CA ARG A 2 -13.96 -32.67 40.45
C ARG A 2 -14.11 -32.90 38.93
N ARG A 3 -13.44 -33.91 38.38
CA ARG A 3 -13.67 -34.50 37.04
C ARG A 3 -14.75 -35.60 37.16
N ARG A 4 -15.50 -35.86 36.08
CA ARG A 4 -16.06 -37.20 35.81
C ARG A 4 -15.89 -37.56 34.33
N LEU A 5 -15.04 -38.57 34.11
CA LEU A 5 -15.00 -39.44 32.94
C LEU A 5 -16.20 -40.40 32.98
N GLY A 6 -16.70 -40.78 31.80
CA GLY A 6 -17.52 -41.97 31.62
C GLY A 6 -16.89 -42.86 30.54
N THR A 7 -16.41 -44.03 30.95
CA THR A 7 -15.91 -45.11 30.10
C THR A 7 -16.90 -46.28 30.20
N ARG A 8 -17.25 -46.93 29.09
CA ARG A 8 -17.78 -48.30 29.10
C ARG A 8 -17.09 -49.13 28.01
N LEU A 9 -16.45 -50.20 28.47
CA LEU A 9 -15.93 -51.33 27.70
C LEU A 9 -17.06 -52.30 27.34
N GLY A 10 -16.89 -52.99 26.21
CA GLY A 10 -17.51 -54.27 25.88
C GLY A 10 -16.56 -55.12 25.03
N ALA A 11 -16.06 -56.21 25.63
CA ALA A 11 -15.33 -57.37 25.09
C ALA A 11 -16.19 -58.17 24.06
N VAL A 12 -15.77 -59.14 23.21
CA VAL A 12 -14.57 -59.94 22.88
C VAL A 12 -14.93 -60.80 21.64
N ALA A 13 -13.96 -61.20 20.78
CA ALA A 13 -13.79 -62.50 20.09
C ALA A 13 -12.94 -62.32 18.80
N VAL A 14 -11.64 -62.68 18.77
CA VAL A 14 -10.99 -64.00 18.51
C VAL A 14 -10.95 -64.43 17.02
N GLY A 15 -9.71 -64.63 16.54
CA GLY A 15 -9.32 -65.32 15.29
C GLY A 15 -8.07 -64.64 14.69
N SER A 16 -6.83 -65.03 15.01
CA SER A 16 -6.05 -66.14 14.39
C SER A 16 -5.98 -65.97 12.86
N LEU A 17 -4.86 -65.96 12.14
CA LEU A 17 -3.51 -66.50 12.33
C LEU A 17 -2.62 -65.92 11.18
N ALA A 18 -1.31 -65.73 11.44
CA ALA A 18 -0.10 -66.04 10.62
C ALA A 18 -0.13 -65.99 9.06
N LEU A 19 0.93 -65.73 8.28
CA LEU A 19 2.31 -65.22 8.37
C LEU A 19 2.89 -65.27 6.92
N PHE A 20 3.88 -64.41 6.63
CA PHE A 20 4.93 -64.49 5.58
C PHE A 20 4.62 -64.41 4.07
N GLY A 21 5.46 -63.61 3.37
CA GLY A 21 5.86 -63.90 1.99
C GLY A 21 6.21 -62.67 1.15
N ALA A 22 7.46 -62.24 1.16
CA ALA A 22 8.02 -61.31 0.18
C ALA A 22 8.49 -62.08 -1.08
N ALA A 23 8.25 -61.56 -2.28
CA ALA A 23 9.10 -61.76 -3.46
C ALA A 23 8.70 -60.83 -4.62
N CYS A 24 9.70 -60.21 -5.24
CA CYS A 24 9.64 -59.47 -6.50
C CYS A 24 9.69 -60.42 -7.72
N ALA A 25 9.10 -60.02 -8.86
CA ALA A 25 9.72 -59.99 -10.21
C ALA A 25 8.68 -59.98 -11.36
N ASP A 26 8.64 -58.85 -12.07
CA ASP A 26 8.80 -58.62 -13.53
C ASP A 26 7.99 -59.37 -14.64
N ARG A 27 7.72 -58.57 -15.69
CA ARG A 27 7.44 -58.83 -17.13
C ARG A 27 6.02 -58.94 -17.74
N SER A 28 5.84 -58.02 -18.72
CA SER A 28 5.23 -58.12 -20.06
C SER A 28 3.75 -57.78 -20.32
N GLN A 29 3.60 -56.66 -21.07
CA GLN A 29 2.54 -56.05 -21.91
C GLN A 29 1.61 -57.00 -22.72
N PRO A 30 0.63 -56.47 -23.51
CA PRO A 30 -0.26 -55.30 -23.35
C PRO A 30 -1.76 -55.69 -23.54
N MET A 31 -2.70 -54.87 -23.08
CA MET A 31 -4.07 -54.90 -23.62
C MET A 31 -4.49 -53.48 -24.00
N ALA A 32 -4.74 -53.31 -25.29
CA ALA A 32 -5.48 -52.19 -25.82
C ALA A 32 -6.96 -52.38 -25.48
N THR A 33 -7.55 -51.40 -24.82
CA THR A 33 -8.99 -51.13 -24.83
C THR A 33 -9.15 -49.62 -24.85
N GLU A 34 -9.61 -49.09 -25.99
CA GLU A 34 -10.16 -47.75 -26.13
C GLU A 34 -11.30 -47.56 -25.13
N VAL A 35 -11.20 -46.54 -24.29
CA VAL A 35 -12.33 -45.91 -23.60
C VAL A 35 -12.10 -44.40 -23.66
N ASP A 36 -13.04 -43.74 -24.33
CA ASP A 36 -13.39 -42.33 -24.38
C ASP A 36 -12.30 -41.25 -24.28
N ALA A 37 -12.19 -40.50 -25.38
CA ALA A 37 -11.59 -39.18 -25.44
C ALA A 37 -12.42 -38.21 -24.59
N ASP A 38 -12.09 -38.12 -23.31
CA ASP A 38 -12.43 -36.96 -22.49
C ASP A 38 -11.50 -35.81 -22.89
N HIS A 39 -12.09 -34.71 -23.36
CA HIS A 39 -11.41 -33.47 -23.73
C HIS A 39 -10.72 -32.87 -22.49
N ARG A 40 -9.49 -33.31 -22.23
CA ARG A 40 -8.54 -32.52 -21.44
C ARG A 40 -8.16 -31.31 -22.28
N GLU A 41 -8.85 -30.19 -22.08
CA GLU A 41 -8.28 -28.89 -22.46
C GLU A 41 -6.92 -28.78 -21.79
N GLY A 42 -5.86 -28.89 -22.59
CA GLY A 42 -4.49 -28.76 -22.12
C GLY A 42 -4.30 -27.35 -21.59
N HIS A 43 -4.20 -27.20 -20.27
CA HIS A 43 -3.69 -25.99 -19.64
C HIS A 43 -2.23 -25.80 -20.07
N SER A 44 -2.03 -25.05 -21.16
CA SER A 44 -0.70 -24.56 -21.52
C SER A 44 -0.28 -23.48 -20.52
N ASN A 45 0.97 -23.57 -20.03
CA ASN A 45 1.53 -22.54 -19.18
C ASN A 45 1.46 -21.18 -19.89
N PRO A 46 1.13 -20.08 -19.19
CA PRO A 46 1.09 -18.76 -19.78
C PRO A 46 2.47 -18.39 -20.36
N MET A 47 2.51 -17.87 -21.58
CA MET A 47 3.73 -17.25 -22.11
C MET A 47 3.84 -15.85 -21.51
N LEU A 48 4.88 -15.63 -20.70
CA LEU A 48 5.12 -14.37 -20.01
C LEU A 48 6.26 -13.62 -20.67
N TYR A 49 6.08 -12.32 -20.83
CA TYR A 49 7.08 -11.42 -21.36
C TYR A 49 7.25 -10.21 -20.47
N VAL A 50 8.48 -9.72 -20.38
CA VAL A 50 8.83 -8.57 -19.56
C VAL A 50 9.68 -7.61 -20.34
N ALA A 51 9.52 -6.32 -20.06
CA ALA A 51 10.37 -5.26 -20.61
C ALA A 51 10.68 -4.27 -19.48
N GLN A 52 11.96 -3.93 -19.28
CA GLN A 52 12.38 -2.95 -18.27
C GLN A 52 12.66 -1.61 -18.96
N LEU A 53 11.89 -0.59 -18.63
CA LEU A 53 11.93 0.71 -19.29
C LEU A 53 13.17 1.47 -18.86
N THR A 54 14.03 1.77 -19.84
CA THR A 54 15.15 2.67 -19.67
C THR A 54 14.78 4.06 -20.19
N PRO A 55 15.18 5.14 -19.48
CA PRO A 55 14.92 6.50 -19.93
C PRO A 55 15.52 6.77 -21.31
N LEU A 56 14.77 7.45 -22.16
CA LEU A 56 15.26 8.12 -23.37
C LEU A 56 15.22 9.64 -23.15
N ASN A 57 16.00 10.39 -23.93
CA ASN A 57 15.95 11.85 -23.95
C ASN A 57 16.13 12.51 -22.57
N ASN A 58 16.94 11.89 -21.69
CA ASN A 58 17.14 12.33 -20.31
C ASN A 58 15.84 12.57 -19.52
N SER A 59 14.77 11.85 -19.87
CA SER A 59 13.44 12.05 -19.29
C SER A 59 13.37 11.74 -17.80
N GLY A 60 14.29 10.89 -17.29
CA GLY A 60 14.21 10.31 -15.96
C GLY A 60 13.09 9.28 -15.79
N VAL A 61 12.31 8.98 -16.83
CA VAL A 61 11.21 8.02 -16.81
C VAL A 61 11.75 6.61 -16.58
N GLN A 62 11.20 5.93 -15.58
CA GLN A 62 11.54 4.55 -15.23
C GLN A 62 10.26 3.73 -15.05
N GLY A 63 10.35 2.43 -15.31
CA GLY A 63 9.20 1.55 -15.16
C GLY A 63 9.41 0.17 -15.76
N ALA A 64 8.30 -0.55 -15.93
CA ALA A 64 8.28 -1.86 -16.56
C ALA A 64 7.02 -2.07 -17.37
N ALA A 65 7.15 -2.85 -18.44
CA ALA A 65 6.03 -3.49 -19.09
C ALA A 65 6.03 -5.00 -18.82
N ALA A 66 4.85 -5.59 -18.85
CA ALA A 66 4.64 -7.02 -18.82
C ALA A 66 3.56 -7.39 -19.84
N PHE A 67 3.78 -8.49 -20.55
CA PHE A 67 2.80 -9.04 -21.47
C PHE A 67 2.59 -10.51 -21.14
N ALA A 68 1.35 -10.98 -21.29
CA ALA A 68 1.02 -12.38 -21.06
C ALA A 68 0.11 -12.88 -22.18
N ILE A 69 0.37 -14.10 -22.64
CA ILE A 69 -0.51 -14.84 -23.54
C ILE A 69 -0.94 -16.11 -22.82
N HIS A 70 -2.24 -16.19 -22.56
CA HIS A 70 -2.83 -17.33 -21.86
C HIS A 70 -4.24 -17.59 -22.38
N ASN A 71 -4.54 -18.84 -22.72
CA ASN A 71 -5.85 -19.27 -23.25
C ASN A 71 -6.38 -18.39 -24.39
N GLY A 72 -5.49 -17.97 -25.30
CA GLY A 72 -5.85 -17.11 -26.44
C GLY A 72 -6.10 -15.63 -26.10
N GLU A 73 -5.89 -15.18 -24.86
CA GLU A 73 -5.98 -13.78 -24.46
C GLU A 73 -4.58 -13.14 -24.41
N PHE A 74 -4.43 -11.94 -24.98
CA PHE A 74 -3.24 -11.10 -24.85
C PHE A 74 -3.49 -10.03 -23.79
N THR A 75 -2.66 -9.99 -22.75
CA THR A 75 -2.70 -8.99 -21.70
C THR A 75 -1.45 -8.11 -21.77
N ALA A 76 -1.62 -6.80 -21.66
CA ALA A 76 -0.53 -5.82 -21.59
C ALA A 76 -0.67 -4.97 -20.33
N ARG A 77 0.40 -4.88 -19.55
CA ARG A 77 0.52 -4.02 -18.37
C ARG A 77 1.74 -3.12 -18.50
N VAL A 78 1.58 -1.83 -18.19
CA VAL A 78 2.69 -0.88 -18.10
C VAL A 78 2.57 -0.11 -16.79
N PHE A 79 3.66 -0.04 -16.04
CA PHE A 79 3.79 0.84 -14.90
C PHE A 79 5.02 1.72 -15.11
N ALA A 80 4.84 3.04 -15.09
CA ALA A 80 5.92 4.00 -15.27
C ALA A 80 5.76 5.20 -14.35
N THR A 81 6.89 5.75 -13.91
CA THR A 81 7.01 6.91 -13.02
C THR A 81 7.95 7.95 -13.63
N GLY A 82 7.85 9.20 -13.19
CA GLY A 82 8.60 10.31 -13.78
C GLY A 82 7.97 10.85 -15.08
N MET A 83 6.73 10.46 -15.38
CA MET A 83 5.98 10.94 -16.54
C MET A 83 5.51 12.38 -16.30
N ALA A 84 5.24 13.13 -17.37
CA ALA A 84 4.74 14.50 -17.27
C ALA A 84 3.34 14.54 -16.60
N PRO A 85 3.19 15.15 -15.41
CA PRO A 85 1.96 15.00 -14.63
C PRO A 85 0.70 15.53 -15.32
N ASN A 86 -0.41 14.81 -15.18
CA ASN A 86 -1.73 15.15 -15.74
C ASN A 86 -1.77 15.26 -17.28
N LEU A 87 -0.76 14.73 -17.98
CA LEU A 87 -0.68 14.76 -19.44
C LEU A 87 -0.83 13.36 -20.04
N VAL A 88 -1.29 13.31 -21.29
CA VAL A 88 -1.51 12.06 -22.04
C VAL A 88 -0.17 11.54 -22.53
N HIS A 89 0.16 10.30 -22.23
CA HIS A 89 1.38 9.62 -22.66
C HIS A 89 1.05 8.54 -23.69
N PRO A 90 1.31 8.77 -24.99
CA PRO A 90 1.23 7.70 -25.97
C PRO A 90 2.19 6.56 -25.60
N GLN A 91 1.72 5.32 -25.76
CA GLN A 91 2.50 4.12 -25.41
C GLN A 91 2.25 3.06 -26.48
N HIS A 92 3.31 2.44 -26.99
CA HIS A 92 3.21 1.59 -28.17
C HIS A 92 4.11 0.36 -28.08
N ILE A 93 3.67 -0.73 -28.71
CA ILE A 93 4.57 -1.80 -29.16
C ILE A 93 5.02 -1.43 -30.58
N HIS A 94 6.32 -1.35 -30.77
CA HIS A 94 6.97 -1.08 -32.05
C HIS A 94 7.57 -2.36 -32.64
N GLY A 95 7.63 -2.43 -33.97
CA GLY A 95 8.15 -3.61 -34.66
C GLY A 95 8.60 -3.38 -36.09
N LEU A 96 9.83 -3.79 -36.40
CA LEU A 96 10.35 -3.87 -37.77
C LEU A 96 9.66 -4.99 -38.59
N PRO A 97 9.59 -4.84 -39.92
CA PRO A 97 9.03 -5.88 -40.80
C PRO A 97 9.92 -7.13 -40.88
N ASN A 98 9.39 -8.23 -41.41
CA ASN A 98 10.12 -9.45 -41.74
C ASN A 98 10.91 -10.07 -40.56
N PHE A 99 10.34 -10.03 -39.34
CA PHE A 99 10.95 -10.60 -38.14
C PHE A 99 12.33 -10.00 -37.80
N GLN A 100 12.62 -8.78 -38.27
CA GLN A 100 13.82 -8.07 -37.84
C GLN A 100 13.66 -7.66 -36.37
N ASN A 101 14.72 -7.86 -35.59
CA ASN A 101 14.71 -7.55 -34.17
C ASN A 101 14.71 -6.04 -33.96
N SER A 102 13.72 -5.55 -33.23
CA SER A 102 13.60 -4.15 -32.84
C SER A 102 14.45 -3.88 -31.60
N THR A 103 15.12 -2.74 -31.53
CA THR A 103 15.97 -2.37 -30.38
C THR A 103 15.70 -0.95 -29.92
N CYS A 104 16.07 -0.63 -28.68
CA CYS A 104 15.93 0.72 -28.17
C CYS A 104 17.03 1.63 -28.71
N PRO A 105 16.69 2.84 -29.20
CA PRO A 105 17.66 3.74 -29.79
C PRO A 105 18.70 4.20 -28.79
N GLY A 106 19.97 4.10 -29.17
CA GLY A 106 21.08 4.69 -28.42
C GLY A 106 21.13 6.23 -28.56
N PRO A 107 21.92 6.94 -27.74
CA PRO A 107 22.06 8.40 -27.83
C PRO A 107 22.47 8.91 -29.22
N ASP A 108 23.25 8.11 -29.97
CA ASP A 108 23.68 8.43 -31.33
C ASP A 108 22.53 8.50 -32.34
N ALA A 109 21.36 7.92 -32.01
CA ALA A 109 20.18 7.95 -32.87
C ALA A 109 19.66 9.39 -33.06
N ALA A 110 19.87 10.27 -32.08
CA ALA A 110 19.52 11.70 -32.15
C ALA A 110 20.25 12.45 -33.29
N ASN A 111 21.13 11.81 -34.06
CA ASN A 111 21.77 12.42 -35.23
C ASN A 111 21.43 11.69 -36.55
N ARG A 112 20.49 10.75 -36.53
CA ARG A 112 20.18 9.84 -37.65
C ARG A 112 18.81 10.12 -38.25
N ILE A 113 18.65 11.26 -38.91
CA ILE A 113 17.44 11.57 -39.67
C ILE A 113 17.47 10.78 -41.00
N PRO A 114 16.49 9.91 -41.30
CA PRO A 114 16.39 9.21 -42.57
C PRO A 114 16.42 10.19 -43.76
N ASN A 115 17.30 9.94 -44.73
CA ASN A 115 17.54 10.77 -45.92
C ASN A 115 18.24 12.13 -45.69
N SER A 116 18.89 12.33 -44.53
CA SER A 116 19.77 13.50 -44.30
C SER A 116 21.26 13.16 -44.52
N PRO A 117 22.10 14.13 -44.94
CA PRO A 117 23.56 13.92 -45.05
C PRO A 117 24.17 13.50 -43.70
N ALA A 118 25.17 12.61 -43.71
CA ALA A 118 25.80 12.02 -42.51
C ALA A 118 26.47 13.02 -41.53
N ASN A 119 26.48 14.32 -41.86
CA ASN A 119 27.21 15.36 -41.14
C ASN A 119 26.30 16.51 -40.66
N VAL A 120 24.98 16.33 -40.65
CA VAL A 120 24.08 17.33 -40.06
C VAL A 120 24.19 17.23 -38.54
N ALA A 121 24.82 18.23 -37.90
CA ALA A 121 24.77 18.37 -36.45
C ALA A 121 23.31 18.64 -36.04
N ASN A 122 22.71 17.76 -35.22
CA ASN A 122 21.35 17.98 -34.74
C ASN A 122 21.34 19.10 -33.67
N PRO A 123 20.59 20.20 -33.87
CA PRO A 123 20.54 21.31 -32.92
C PRO A 123 19.84 21.02 -31.58
N ASP A 124 19.03 19.96 -31.43
CA ASP A 124 18.24 19.73 -30.20
C ASP A 124 18.74 18.61 -29.26
N GLN A 125 19.61 17.70 -29.75
CA GLN A 125 20.13 16.54 -29.01
C GLN A 125 19.04 15.59 -28.47
N LEU A 126 17.86 15.58 -29.08
CA LEU A 126 16.75 14.69 -28.71
C LEU A 126 16.54 13.64 -29.80
N ILE A 127 16.15 12.43 -29.39
CA ILE A 127 15.71 11.36 -30.29
C ILE A 127 14.23 11.59 -30.58
N SER A 128 13.91 12.03 -31.80
CA SER A 128 12.54 12.11 -32.29
C SER A 128 11.97 10.74 -32.70
N ILE A 129 10.66 10.67 -32.97
CA ILE A 129 10.05 9.43 -33.49
C ILE A 129 10.76 8.96 -34.77
N GLN A 130 11.09 9.89 -35.66
CA GLN A 130 11.67 9.62 -36.96
C GLN A 130 13.10 9.08 -36.87
N GLU A 131 13.86 9.55 -35.87
CA GLU A 131 15.25 9.16 -35.62
C GLU A 131 15.36 7.81 -34.91
N GLY A 132 14.40 7.47 -34.04
CA GLY A 132 14.34 6.13 -33.45
C GLY A 132 13.76 5.06 -34.38
N LEU A 133 13.05 5.46 -35.45
CA LEU A 133 12.34 4.57 -36.37
C LEU A 133 13.21 3.46 -36.99
N PRO A 134 14.47 3.70 -37.38
CA PRO A 134 15.34 2.65 -37.91
C PRO A 134 15.62 1.51 -36.91
N GLU A 135 15.56 1.78 -35.60
CA GLU A 135 15.92 0.82 -34.55
C GLU A 135 14.70 0.10 -33.99
N TYR A 136 13.66 0.84 -33.56
CA TYR A 136 12.47 0.22 -32.99
C TYR A 136 11.39 -0.15 -34.01
N GLY A 137 11.45 0.38 -35.24
CA GLY A 137 10.40 0.21 -36.26
C GLY A 137 9.11 1.01 -36.02
N PRO A 138 8.15 0.97 -36.97
CA PRO A 138 6.89 1.69 -36.83
C PRO A 138 6.03 1.17 -35.67
N VAL A 139 5.08 1.99 -35.23
CA VAL A 139 4.05 1.60 -34.25
C VAL A 139 3.23 0.45 -34.82
N ARG A 140 2.97 -0.57 -34.00
CA ARG A 140 2.16 -1.74 -34.37
C ARG A 140 0.89 -1.82 -33.53
N VAL A 141 1.06 -1.78 -32.21
CA VAL A 141 -0.06 -1.81 -31.26
C VAL A 141 -0.02 -0.53 -30.42
N HIS A 142 -1.14 0.19 -30.39
CA HIS A 142 -1.38 1.22 -29.41
C HIS A 142 -1.74 0.57 -28.07
N LEU A 143 -0.99 0.87 -27.01
CA LEU A 143 -1.35 0.50 -25.64
C LEU A 143 -2.36 1.53 -25.10
N ASP A 144 -3.50 1.58 -25.78
CA ASP A 144 -4.68 2.38 -25.46
C ASP A 144 -5.72 1.52 -24.71
N ASN A 145 -6.88 2.10 -24.41
CA ASN A 145 -7.99 1.41 -23.74
C ASN A 145 -8.59 0.21 -24.49
N ARG A 146 -8.12 -0.14 -25.70
CA ARG A 146 -8.65 -1.24 -26.52
C ARG A 146 -7.57 -2.12 -27.17
N LEU A 147 -6.28 -1.83 -26.98
CA LEU A 147 -5.18 -2.47 -27.69
C LEU A 147 -5.40 -2.42 -29.22
N THR A 148 -5.48 -1.22 -29.77
CA THR A 148 -5.77 -1.04 -31.20
C THR A 148 -4.52 -1.11 -32.08
N ALA A 149 -4.72 -1.41 -33.37
CA ALA A 149 -3.65 -1.35 -34.37
C ALA A 149 -3.30 0.11 -34.72
N ALA A 150 -2.09 0.34 -35.24
CA ALA A 150 -1.64 1.66 -35.66
C ALA A 150 -2.66 2.38 -36.55
N GLY A 151 -3.06 3.60 -36.16
CA GLY A 151 -4.01 4.44 -36.91
C GLY A 151 -5.49 4.18 -36.60
N ALA A 152 -5.82 3.23 -35.74
CA ALA A 152 -7.19 3.03 -35.24
C ALA A 152 -7.49 3.95 -34.04
N PRO A 153 -8.76 4.35 -33.83
CA PRO A 153 -9.13 5.24 -32.74
C PRO A 153 -9.10 4.53 -31.38
N GLY A 154 -8.45 5.15 -30.40
CA GLY A 154 -8.40 4.69 -29.02
C GLY A 154 -8.06 5.82 -28.05
N THR A 155 -8.26 5.57 -26.76
CA THR A 155 -7.92 6.53 -25.68
C THR A 155 -6.59 6.14 -25.06
N LEU A 156 -5.60 7.01 -25.20
CA LEU A 156 -4.26 6.84 -24.64
C LEU A 156 -4.27 7.13 -23.12
N PRO A 157 -3.35 6.52 -22.36
CA PRO A 157 -3.28 6.72 -20.92
C PRO A 157 -2.74 8.10 -20.55
N THR A 158 -3.22 8.62 -19.42
CA THR A 158 -2.80 9.90 -18.83
C THR A 158 -2.06 9.63 -17.53
N ALA A 159 -0.92 10.29 -17.31
CA ALA A 159 -0.24 10.23 -16.02
C ALA A 159 -1.06 10.98 -14.96
N ASN A 160 -1.08 10.46 -13.73
CA ASN A 160 -1.70 11.18 -12.63
C ASN A 160 -0.87 12.41 -12.20
N ALA A 161 -1.33 13.14 -11.19
CA ALA A 161 -0.65 14.32 -10.67
C ALA A 161 0.76 14.04 -10.08
N ALA A 162 1.09 12.78 -9.79
CA ALA A 162 2.42 12.36 -9.34
C ALA A 162 3.32 11.89 -10.51
N GLY A 163 2.88 12.02 -11.76
CA GLY A 163 3.65 11.57 -12.92
C GLY A 163 3.71 10.05 -13.05
N VAL A 164 2.66 9.34 -12.60
CA VAL A 164 2.57 7.88 -12.67
C VAL A 164 1.57 7.44 -13.73
N VAL A 165 1.97 6.54 -14.61
CA VAL A 165 1.10 5.80 -15.53
C VAL A 165 0.96 4.36 -15.03
N ASN A 166 -0.29 3.90 -14.86
CA ASN A 166 -0.62 2.52 -14.51
C ASN A 166 -1.65 1.98 -15.51
N TYR A 167 -1.15 1.31 -16.54
CA TYR A 167 -1.91 0.77 -17.65
C TYR A 167 -2.10 -0.75 -17.51
N LEU A 168 -3.32 -1.22 -17.75
CA LEU A 168 -3.63 -2.64 -17.89
C LEU A 168 -4.78 -2.78 -18.89
N GLN A 169 -4.55 -3.55 -19.96
CA GLN A 169 -5.59 -3.88 -20.92
C GLN A 169 -5.40 -5.31 -21.41
N LYS A 170 -6.51 -5.93 -21.81
CA LYS A 170 -6.53 -7.27 -22.41
C LYS A 170 -7.40 -7.31 -23.65
N ARG A 171 -7.07 -8.20 -24.57
CA ARG A 171 -7.81 -8.44 -25.82
C ARG A 171 -7.59 -9.87 -26.30
N PRO A 172 -8.58 -10.54 -26.91
CA PRO A 172 -8.35 -11.81 -27.60
C PRO A 172 -7.20 -11.67 -28.61
N LEU A 173 -6.21 -12.57 -28.52
CA LEU A 173 -5.00 -12.51 -29.34
C LEU A 173 -5.32 -12.64 -30.83
N ALA A 174 -6.30 -13.48 -31.19
CA ALA A 174 -6.75 -13.65 -32.56
C ALA A 174 -7.32 -12.34 -33.13
N GLU A 175 -8.20 -11.67 -32.40
CA GLU A 175 -8.77 -10.38 -32.83
C GLU A 175 -7.71 -9.27 -32.92
N LEU A 176 -6.74 -9.27 -31.99
CA LEU A 176 -5.62 -8.34 -32.04
C LEU A 176 -4.78 -8.60 -33.29
N GLN A 177 -4.46 -9.87 -33.58
CA GLN A 177 -3.70 -10.27 -34.75
C GLN A 177 -4.45 -9.94 -36.06
N ASP A 178 -5.75 -10.18 -36.13
CA ASP A 178 -6.58 -9.83 -37.30
C ASP A 178 -6.57 -8.32 -37.57
N ALA A 179 -6.62 -7.50 -36.50
CA ALA A 179 -6.55 -6.05 -36.63
C ALA A 179 -5.17 -5.53 -37.11
N LEU A 180 -4.11 -6.32 -36.97
CA LEU A 180 -2.76 -5.98 -37.42
C LEU A 180 -2.51 -6.34 -38.90
N GLY A 181 -3.45 -7.04 -39.54
CA GLY A 181 -3.33 -7.48 -40.94
C GLY A 181 -2.10 -8.38 -41.14
N ASP A 182 -1.30 -8.05 -42.15
CA ASP A 182 -0.11 -8.84 -42.53
C ASP A 182 1.04 -8.78 -41.50
N PHE A 183 0.94 -7.92 -40.48
CA PHE A 183 1.98 -7.82 -39.46
C PHE A 183 1.79 -8.88 -38.37
N GLN A 184 2.76 -9.77 -38.21
CA GLN A 184 2.74 -10.76 -37.14
C GLN A 184 3.16 -10.14 -35.79
N LEU A 185 2.27 -10.21 -34.78
CA LEU A 185 2.57 -9.72 -33.43
C LEU A 185 3.64 -10.58 -32.73
N LEU A 186 3.63 -11.89 -32.98
CA LEU A 186 4.56 -12.85 -32.40
C LEU A 186 5.71 -13.21 -33.37
N PRO A 187 6.91 -13.50 -32.86
CA PRO A 187 7.30 -13.47 -31.45
C PRO A 187 7.42 -12.04 -30.92
N LEU A 188 6.98 -11.85 -29.67
CA LEU A 188 6.93 -10.53 -29.04
C LEU A 188 8.33 -10.01 -28.70
N GLU A 189 9.32 -10.90 -28.60
CA GLU A 189 10.70 -10.60 -28.19
C GLU A 189 11.50 -9.87 -29.26
N GLU A 190 11.00 -9.92 -30.50
CA GLU A 190 11.56 -9.14 -31.61
C GLU A 190 11.05 -7.70 -31.64
N LYS A 191 10.24 -7.32 -30.64
CA LYS A 191 9.52 -6.05 -30.55
C LYS A 191 10.00 -5.29 -29.32
N VAL A 192 9.77 -3.98 -29.33
CA VAL A 192 10.04 -3.12 -28.17
C VAL A 192 8.78 -2.40 -27.73
N VAL A 193 8.75 -1.97 -26.48
CA VAL A 193 7.75 -1.04 -25.97
C VAL A 193 8.39 0.35 -25.84
N VAL A 194 7.68 1.38 -26.32
CA VAL A 194 8.13 2.77 -26.25
C VAL A 194 7.03 3.61 -25.59
N LEU A 195 7.43 4.43 -24.61
CA LEU A 195 6.56 5.43 -23.98
C LEU A 195 6.93 6.82 -24.51
N HIS A 196 5.93 7.65 -24.73
CA HIS A 196 6.07 8.99 -25.27
C HIS A 196 5.46 10.06 -24.35
N GLY A 197 5.77 11.32 -24.65
CA GLY A 197 5.22 12.48 -23.97
C GLY A 197 6.19 13.05 -22.95
N GLY A 198 6.93 14.09 -23.35
CA GLY A 198 7.91 14.76 -22.48
C GLY A 198 7.96 16.26 -22.72
N PHE A 199 8.76 16.97 -21.93
CA PHE A 199 8.97 18.40 -22.13
C PHE A 199 10.21 18.66 -22.98
N VAL A 200 10.09 19.58 -23.93
CA VAL A 200 11.19 20.08 -24.75
C VAL A 200 11.44 21.56 -24.46
N THR A 201 12.71 21.96 -24.45
CA THR A 201 13.09 23.35 -24.24
C THR A 201 13.08 24.08 -25.57
N GLY A 202 12.21 25.10 -25.71
CA GLY A 202 12.20 25.95 -26.90
C GLY A 202 13.40 26.89 -26.99
N ALA A 203 13.59 27.52 -28.15
CA ALA A 203 14.65 28.52 -28.36
C ALA A 203 14.55 29.75 -27.43
N ASP A 204 13.38 29.97 -26.83
CA ASP A 204 13.09 30.99 -25.81
C ASP A 204 13.34 30.52 -24.37
N GLY A 205 13.88 29.31 -24.19
CA GLY A 205 14.16 28.70 -22.88
C GLY A 205 12.93 28.15 -22.16
N GLN A 206 11.73 28.22 -22.77
CA GLN A 206 10.50 27.73 -22.15
C GLN A 206 10.29 26.24 -22.40
N GLN A 207 9.84 25.51 -21.38
CA GLN A 207 9.45 24.10 -21.51
C GLN A 207 8.08 23.99 -22.19
N ARG A 208 7.98 23.16 -23.22
CA ARG A 208 6.73 22.85 -23.93
C ARG A 208 6.51 21.35 -23.95
N TYR A 209 5.27 20.92 -23.76
CA TYR A 209 4.94 19.50 -23.83
C TYR A 209 4.92 19.03 -25.29
N GLU A 210 5.65 17.95 -25.57
CA GLU A 210 5.67 17.26 -26.85
C GLU A 210 5.15 15.83 -26.67
N PRO A 211 3.88 15.55 -27.04
CA PRO A 211 3.25 14.23 -26.87
C PRO A 211 3.99 13.11 -27.60
N SER A 212 4.66 13.40 -28.72
CA SER A 212 5.31 12.39 -29.55
C SER A 212 6.73 12.04 -29.10
N LEU A 213 7.34 12.84 -28.22
CA LEU A 213 8.73 12.64 -27.79
C LEU A 213 8.88 11.28 -27.07
N PRO A 214 9.72 10.35 -27.57
CA PRO A 214 10.08 9.15 -26.83
C PRO A 214 10.72 9.51 -25.49
N VAL A 215 10.18 8.98 -24.38
CA VAL A 215 10.69 9.23 -23.03
C VAL A 215 11.20 7.97 -22.35
N ALA A 216 10.78 6.78 -22.77
CA ALA A 216 11.37 5.53 -22.33
C ALA A 216 11.20 4.42 -23.36
N CYS A 217 12.12 3.45 -23.36
CA CYS A 217 12.04 2.28 -24.23
C CYS A 217 12.49 1.02 -23.49
N ALA A 218 11.94 -0.13 -23.88
CA ALA A 218 12.42 -1.43 -23.43
C ALA A 218 12.27 -2.51 -24.52
N GLU A 219 13.30 -3.34 -24.65
CA GLU A 219 13.21 -4.62 -25.36
C GLU A 219 12.33 -5.61 -24.60
N ILE A 220 11.45 -6.30 -25.32
CA ILE A 220 10.58 -7.32 -24.74
C ILE A 220 11.34 -8.65 -24.73
N ARG A 221 11.27 -9.39 -23.63
CA ARG A 221 11.95 -10.68 -23.46
C ARG A 221 10.98 -11.71 -22.90
N MET A 222 11.03 -12.96 -23.36
CA MET A 222 10.34 -14.05 -22.68
C MET A 222 10.94 -14.19 -21.30
N THR A 223 10.09 -14.55 -20.36
CA THR A 223 10.54 -15.09 -19.08
C THR A 223 9.64 -16.25 -18.73
N ASP A 224 10.16 -17.23 -18.01
CA ASP A 224 9.34 -18.26 -17.40
C ASP A 224 9.12 -17.96 -15.92
N GLU A 225 8.19 -18.69 -15.30
CA GLU A 225 7.93 -18.53 -13.87
C GLU A 225 9.16 -18.89 -13.00
N THR A 226 10.08 -19.72 -13.50
CA THR A 226 11.27 -20.15 -12.77
C THR A 226 12.29 -19.02 -12.67
N GLU A 227 12.52 -18.27 -13.75
CA GLU A 227 13.39 -17.11 -13.78
C GLU A 227 12.82 -15.97 -12.93
N LEU A 228 11.50 -15.76 -12.94
CA LEU A 228 10.83 -14.81 -12.04
C LEU A 228 11.00 -15.21 -10.56
N ARG A 229 10.83 -16.50 -10.22
CA ARG A 229 11.07 -17.03 -8.87
C ARG A 229 12.53 -16.86 -8.46
N GLN A 230 13.49 -17.22 -9.31
CA GLN A 230 14.92 -17.03 -9.03
C GLN A 230 15.29 -15.55 -8.89
N ARG A 231 14.68 -14.64 -9.66
CA ARG A 231 14.87 -13.20 -9.48
C ARG A 231 14.31 -12.70 -8.15
N GLN A 232 13.13 -13.17 -7.73
CA GLN A 232 12.56 -12.83 -6.42
C GLN A 232 13.40 -13.38 -5.26
N GLU A 233 13.82 -14.64 -5.32
CA GLU A 233 14.77 -15.25 -4.36
C GLU A 233 16.12 -14.52 -4.35
N ASN A 234 16.50 -13.90 -5.48
CA ASN A 234 17.68 -13.06 -5.56
C ASN A 234 17.48 -11.63 -5.03
N VAL A 235 16.26 -11.19 -4.74
CA VAL A 235 15.99 -9.87 -4.15
C VAL A 235 15.76 -9.97 -2.65
N LEU A 236 15.17 -11.07 -2.16
CA LEU A 236 14.89 -11.25 -0.74
C LEU A 236 16.03 -11.96 0.00
N VAL A 237 16.26 -11.54 1.23
CA VAL A 237 17.12 -12.22 2.22
C VAL A 237 16.23 -12.67 3.37
N VAL A 238 16.28 -13.96 3.66
CA VAL A 238 15.57 -14.60 4.78
C VAL A 238 16.56 -15.32 5.69
N PRO A 239 16.22 -15.58 6.96
CA PRO A 239 17.14 -16.21 7.90
C PRO A 239 17.40 -17.67 7.54
N ALA A 240 18.51 -18.22 8.03
CA ALA A 240 18.82 -19.64 7.84
C ALA A 240 17.69 -20.52 8.37
N GLY A 241 17.30 -21.54 7.60
CA GLY A 241 16.17 -22.41 7.90
C GLY A 241 14.81 -21.92 7.36
N PHE A 242 14.75 -20.72 6.78
CA PHE A 242 13.57 -20.17 6.12
C PHE A 242 13.75 -20.08 4.62
N ARG A 243 12.63 -20.07 3.89
CA ARG A 243 12.54 -19.75 2.47
C ARG A 243 11.36 -18.82 2.24
N ALA A 244 11.47 -17.93 1.26
CA ALA A 244 10.33 -17.17 0.75
C ALA A 244 9.80 -17.86 -0.50
N GLU A 245 8.49 -18.01 -0.62
CA GLU A 245 7.84 -18.65 -1.75
C GLU A 245 6.66 -17.78 -2.22
N LYS A 246 6.57 -17.53 -3.53
CA LYS A 246 5.43 -16.82 -4.11
C LYS A 246 4.23 -17.78 -4.14
N VAL A 247 3.21 -17.49 -3.34
CA VAL A 247 1.96 -18.26 -3.29
C VAL A 247 1.01 -17.87 -4.43
N VAL A 248 0.81 -16.57 -4.64
CA VAL A 248 -0.06 -16.01 -5.67
C VAL A 248 0.52 -14.68 -6.15
N GLY A 249 0.17 -14.25 -7.37
CA GLY A 249 0.57 -12.96 -7.93
C GLY A 249 -0.56 -12.27 -8.67
N GLY A 250 -0.27 -11.10 -9.26
CA GLY A 250 -1.25 -10.36 -10.05
C GLY A 250 -2.31 -9.61 -9.22
N LEU A 251 -2.12 -9.54 -7.90
CA LEU A 251 -2.98 -8.77 -7.01
C LEU A 251 -2.77 -7.25 -7.19
N SER A 252 -3.76 -6.47 -6.80
CA SER A 252 -3.80 -5.00 -6.88
C SER A 252 -4.01 -4.38 -5.49
N PHE A 253 -3.10 -3.52 -5.05
CA PHE A 253 -3.22 -2.79 -3.77
C PHE A 253 -3.59 -3.68 -2.57
N THR A 254 -2.92 -4.83 -2.41
CA THR A 254 -3.18 -5.74 -1.29
C THR A 254 -2.78 -5.08 0.03
N THR A 255 -3.70 -5.07 1.00
CA THR A 255 -3.52 -4.40 2.30
C THR A 255 -3.44 -5.38 3.46
N GLU A 256 -4.27 -6.41 3.50
CA GLU A 256 -4.34 -7.36 4.62
C GLU A 256 -4.73 -8.78 4.16
N MET A 257 -4.45 -9.76 5.01
CA MET A 257 -4.84 -11.16 4.82
C MET A 257 -5.40 -11.77 6.11
N ALA A 258 -6.26 -12.77 5.96
CA ALA A 258 -6.82 -13.52 7.09
C ALA A 258 -6.90 -15.02 6.75
N PHE A 259 -6.86 -15.84 7.79
CA PHE A 259 -7.10 -17.28 7.70
C PHE A 259 -8.38 -17.64 8.43
N ASP A 260 -9.12 -18.61 7.91
CA ASP A 260 -10.19 -19.26 8.67
C ASP A 260 -9.70 -20.46 9.48
N ASP A 261 -10.61 -21.07 10.23
CA ASP A 261 -10.34 -22.27 11.04
C ASP A 261 -9.94 -23.51 10.23
N GLN A 262 -10.19 -23.53 8.91
CA GLN A 262 -9.77 -24.60 8.01
C GLN A 262 -8.41 -24.30 7.36
N GLY A 263 -7.82 -23.14 7.61
CA GLY A 263 -6.57 -22.68 7.01
C GLY A 263 -6.71 -22.15 5.58
N ARG A 264 -7.92 -21.81 5.12
CA ARG A 264 -8.12 -21.13 3.84
C ARG A 264 -7.66 -19.68 3.98
N LEU A 265 -6.90 -19.21 2.99
CA LEU A 265 -6.35 -17.86 2.96
C LEU A 265 -7.30 -16.91 2.23
N TYR A 266 -7.59 -15.78 2.86
CA TYR A 266 -8.32 -14.66 2.28
C TYR A 266 -7.41 -13.44 2.21
N VAL A 267 -7.51 -12.68 1.12
CA VAL A 267 -6.76 -11.44 0.92
C VAL A 267 -7.72 -10.35 0.48
N VAL A 268 -7.42 -9.11 0.85
CA VAL A 268 -8.18 -7.95 0.40
C VAL A 268 -7.36 -7.11 -0.57
N GLU A 269 -8.01 -6.68 -1.65
CA GLU A 269 -7.52 -5.63 -2.54
C GLU A 269 -8.23 -4.32 -2.20
N ALA A 270 -7.46 -3.29 -1.87
CA ALA A 270 -7.99 -2.06 -1.30
C ALA A 270 -8.87 -1.23 -2.26
N GLY A 271 -8.73 -1.46 -3.57
CA GLY A 271 -9.38 -0.69 -4.63
C GLY A 271 -8.82 0.72 -4.86
N GLY A 272 -8.06 1.27 -3.91
CA GLY A 272 -7.50 2.61 -4.00
C GLY A 272 -6.35 2.87 -3.02
N GLY A 273 -5.85 4.11 -3.04
CA GLY A 273 -4.78 4.59 -2.15
C GLY A 273 -5.33 5.52 -1.06
N PHE A 274 -4.58 6.58 -0.74
CA PHE A 274 -4.96 7.49 0.34
C PHE A 274 -6.23 8.31 0.09
N GLN A 275 -6.46 8.70 -1.16
CA GLN A 275 -7.66 9.44 -1.55
C GLN A 275 -8.82 8.47 -1.80
N PRO A 276 -10.08 8.89 -1.56
CA PRO A 276 -11.28 8.09 -1.79
C PRO A 276 -11.59 7.95 -3.29
N VAL A 277 -10.62 7.49 -4.07
CA VAL A 277 -10.70 7.31 -5.51
C VAL A 277 -10.45 5.84 -5.81
N GLU A 278 -11.43 5.23 -6.47
CA GLU A 278 -11.33 3.86 -6.95
C GLU A 278 -10.39 3.82 -8.18
N PHE A 279 -9.22 3.19 -8.03
CA PHE A 279 -8.30 2.90 -9.13
C PHE A 279 -8.54 1.52 -9.74
N ARG A 280 -9.02 0.59 -8.92
CA ARG A 280 -9.42 -0.78 -9.27
C ARG A 280 -10.58 -1.19 -8.37
N ALA A 281 -11.35 -2.19 -8.78
CA ALA A 281 -12.41 -2.73 -7.93
C ALA A 281 -11.81 -3.18 -6.58
N PRO A 282 -12.33 -2.71 -5.43
CA PRO A 282 -12.01 -3.30 -4.14
C PRO A 282 -12.63 -4.71 -4.09
N ARG A 283 -11.86 -5.70 -3.64
CA ARG A 283 -12.27 -7.11 -3.68
C ARG A 283 -11.78 -7.86 -2.46
N ILE A 284 -12.59 -8.81 -2.01
CA ILE A 284 -12.11 -9.86 -1.10
C ILE A 284 -11.97 -11.13 -1.93
N LEU A 285 -10.78 -11.72 -1.88
CA LEU A 285 -10.40 -12.89 -2.66
C LEU A 285 -10.02 -14.03 -1.72
N ARG A 286 -10.38 -15.25 -2.09
CA ARG A 286 -9.89 -16.48 -1.48
C ARG A 286 -8.76 -17.04 -2.35
N ILE A 287 -7.68 -17.46 -1.72
CA ILE A 287 -6.53 -18.06 -2.40
C ILE A 287 -6.56 -19.57 -2.24
N GLU A 288 -6.63 -20.29 -3.36
CA GLU A 288 -6.62 -21.76 -3.39
C GLU A 288 -5.72 -22.24 -4.52
N ASN A 289 -4.80 -23.17 -4.22
CA ASN A 289 -3.90 -23.78 -5.21
C ASN A 289 -3.13 -22.77 -6.09
N GLY A 290 -2.74 -21.63 -5.51
CA GLY A 290 -2.03 -20.56 -6.21
C GLY A 290 -2.92 -19.69 -7.12
N GLN A 291 -4.24 -19.87 -7.07
CA GLN A 291 -5.23 -19.11 -7.83
C GLN A 291 -6.07 -18.22 -6.92
N THR A 292 -6.57 -17.12 -7.49
CA THR A 292 -7.50 -16.21 -6.82
C THR A 292 -8.94 -16.56 -7.19
N HIS A 293 -9.80 -16.69 -6.19
CA HIS A 293 -11.24 -16.83 -6.34
C HIS A 293 -11.92 -15.61 -5.72
N GLU A 294 -12.72 -14.88 -6.49
CA GLU A 294 -13.45 -13.72 -5.95
C GLU A 294 -14.54 -14.20 -5.00
N VAL A 295 -14.46 -13.75 -3.73
CA VAL A 295 -15.54 -13.95 -2.74
C VAL A 295 -16.60 -12.89 -2.95
N ILE A 296 -16.18 -11.62 -3.05
CA ILE A 296 -17.06 -10.50 -3.33
C ILE A 296 -16.30 -9.36 -4.00
N ASN A 297 -16.94 -8.75 -5.00
CA ASN A 297 -16.59 -7.44 -5.52
C ASN A 297 -17.30 -6.36 -4.69
N LEU A 298 -16.53 -5.46 -4.10
CA LEU A 298 -17.03 -4.42 -3.20
C LEU A 298 -17.29 -3.09 -3.90
N SER A 299 -17.07 -2.98 -5.22
CA SER A 299 -17.44 -1.78 -5.98
C SER A 299 -18.91 -1.43 -5.74
N ASN A 300 -19.21 -0.15 -5.55
CA ASN A 300 -20.53 0.39 -5.18
C ASN A 300 -21.05 0.03 -3.79
N HIS A 301 -20.35 -0.83 -3.03
CA HIS A 301 -20.71 -1.15 -1.64
C HIS A 301 -19.94 -0.32 -0.62
N VAL A 302 -18.73 0.10 -0.98
CA VAL A 302 -17.80 0.82 -0.11
C VAL A 302 -17.10 1.94 -0.88
N VAL A 303 -16.49 2.86 -0.15
CA VAL A 303 -15.49 3.78 -0.68
C VAL A 303 -14.09 3.27 -0.29
N PRO A 304 -13.16 3.12 -1.25
CA PRO A 304 -11.75 2.77 -0.97
C PRO A 304 -11.04 3.78 -0.04
N PRO A 305 -9.94 3.37 0.62
CA PRO A 305 -9.36 2.03 0.60
C PRO A 305 -10.07 1.06 1.55
N VAL A 306 -10.11 -0.22 1.18
CA VAL A 306 -10.38 -1.32 2.11
C VAL A 306 -9.04 -1.76 2.72
N VAL A 307 -8.94 -1.80 4.05
CA VAL A 307 -7.64 -1.93 4.73
C VAL A 307 -7.55 -3.20 5.56
N GLY A 308 -8.25 -3.25 6.70
CA GLY A 308 -8.19 -4.41 7.60
C GLY A 308 -9.07 -5.55 7.11
N LEU A 309 -8.67 -6.78 7.44
CA LEU A 309 -9.43 -8.00 7.17
C LEU A 309 -9.23 -8.98 8.34
N ALA A 310 -10.31 -9.54 8.86
CA ALA A 310 -10.23 -10.65 9.81
C ALA A 310 -11.42 -11.59 9.65
N TRP A 311 -11.19 -12.87 9.92
CA TRP A 311 -12.21 -13.91 9.82
C TRP A 311 -12.67 -14.34 11.22
N ASP A 312 -13.98 -14.53 11.41
CA ASP A 312 -14.56 -15.16 12.61
C ASP A 312 -15.91 -15.79 12.28
N ASN A 313 -16.10 -17.06 12.63
CA ASN A 313 -17.38 -17.78 12.54
C ASN A 313 -18.10 -17.66 11.17
N GLY A 314 -17.36 -17.83 10.07
CA GLY A 314 -17.88 -17.75 8.70
C GLY A 314 -18.17 -16.33 8.21
N TRP A 315 -17.64 -15.31 8.88
CA TRP A 315 -17.70 -13.92 8.48
C TRP A 315 -16.30 -13.36 8.26
N LEU A 316 -16.14 -12.56 7.21
CA LEU A 316 -14.97 -11.72 6.95
C LEU A 316 -15.34 -10.29 7.32
N TYR A 317 -14.73 -9.76 8.37
CA TYR A 317 -14.84 -8.38 8.84
C TYR A 317 -13.78 -7.54 8.17
N PHE A 318 -14.15 -6.35 7.70
CA PHE A 318 -13.22 -5.46 7.00
C PHE A 318 -13.53 -3.99 7.24
N SER A 319 -12.47 -3.18 7.30
CA SER A 319 -12.55 -1.73 7.46
C SER A 319 -12.44 -1.02 6.11
N HIS A 320 -13.19 0.06 5.95
CA HIS A 320 -13.31 0.83 4.71
C HIS A 320 -13.84 2.25 5.01
N ARG A 321 -14.22 2.99 3.97
CA ARG A 321 -15.01 4.22 4.10
C ARG A 321 -16.46 4.04 3.66
N ASP A 322 -17.36 4.78 4.29
CA ASP A 322 -18.74 4.91 3.83
C ASP A 322 -18.85 5.96 2.71
N THR A 323 -20.05 6.09 2.13
CA THR A 323 -20.34 7.00 1.00
C THR A 323 -20.15 8.48 1.31
N ASP A 324 -20.02 8.86 2.58
CA ASP A 324 -19.70 10.21 3.03
C ASP A 324 -18.20 10.41 3.36
N ASP A 325 -17.35 9.45 2.95
CA ASP A 325 -15.92 9.32 3.26
C ASP A 325 -15.59 9.00 4.73
N SER A 326 -16.58 8.92 5.62
CA SER A 326 -16.32 8.57 7.03
C SER A 326 -15.87 7.12 7.15
N GLY A 327 -15.09 6.81 8.18
CA GLY A 327 -14.63 5.45 8.43
C GLY A 327 -15.80 4.54 8.78
N ALA A 328 -15.77 3.33 8.26
CA ALA A 328 -16.78 2.31 8.48
C ALA A 328 -16.18 0.91 8.55
N LEU A 329 -16.92 0.00 9.18
CA LEU A 329 -16.58 -1.42 9.25
C LEU A 329 -17.81 -2.23 8.85
N SER A 330 -17.60 -3.20 7.97
CA SER A 330 -18.62 -4.12 7.48
C SER A 330 -18.14 -5.56 7.64
N ARG A 331 -19.05 -6.52 7.48
CA ARG A 331 -18.72 -7.94 7.36
C ARG A 331 -19.47 -8.58 6.21
N VAL A 332 -18.86 -9.59 5.60
CA VAL A 332 -19.48 -10.41 4.56
C VAL A 332 -19.35 -11.89 4.91
N ARG A 333 -20.33 -12.73 4.56
CA ARG A 333 -20.15 -14.18 4.65
C ARG A 333 -18.95 -14.61 3.82
N ASP A 334 -18.24 -15.63 4.28
CA ASP A 334 -17.03 -16.12 3.62
C ASP A 334 -17.28 -16.80 2.25
N ASP A 335 -18.55 -16.96 1.89
CA ASP A 335 -19.06 -17.35 0.56
C ASP A 335 -19.60 -16.16 -0.28
N GLY A 336 -19.53 -14.94 0.24
CA GLY A 336 -19.97 -13.71 -0.44
C GLY A 336 -21.48 -13.47 -0.43
N THR A 337 -22.30 -14.34 0.15
CA THR A 337 -23.76 -14.33 -0.02
C THR A 337 -24.49 -13.23 0.75
N GLU A 338 -23.90 -12.73 1.84
CA GLU A 338 -24.53 -11.76 2.73
C GLU A 338 -23.52 -10.72 3.20
N LEU A 339 -23.78 -9.45 2.92
CA LEU A 339 -22.98 -8.29 3.31
C LEU A 339 -23.75 -7.43 4.33
N GLN A 340 -23.10 -7.07 5.43
CA GLN A 340 -23.68 -6.27 6.50
C GLN A 340 -22.76 -5.11 6.90
N LYS A 341 -23.31 -3.89 6.90
CA LYS A 341 -22.63 -2.71 7.45
C LYS A 341 -22.84 -2.69 8.96
N LEU A 342 -21.76 -2.62 9.73
CA LEU A 342 -21.81 -2.75 11.20
C LEU A 342 -21.76 -1.39 11.90
N ILE A 343 -20.79 -0.54 11.55
CA ILE A 343 -20.59 0.75 12.19
C ILE A 343 -20.01 1.77 11.19
N THR A 344 -20.37 3.04 11.33
CA THR A 344 -20.01 4.14 10.40
C THR A 344 -19.71 5.45 11.14
N GLY A 345 -19.43 6.54 10.42
CA GLY A 345 -19.45 7.89 11.00
C GLY A 345 -18.19 8.25 11.79
N PHE A 346 -17.05 7.63 11.47
CA PHE A 346 -15.77 8.03 12.03
C PHE A 346 -15.13 9.14 11.16
N GLU A 347 -15.33 10.38 11.55
CA GLU A 347 -15.00 11.57 10.75
C GLU A 347 -13.49 11.74 10.47
N THR A 348 -12.60 11.29 11.36
CA THR A 348 -11.15 11.45 11.13
C THR A 348 -10.64 10.66 9.94
N ALA A 349 -11.33 9.57 9.58
CA ALA A 349 -10.98 8.75 8.42
C ALA A 349 -11.27 9.43 7.07
N LYS A 350 -11.94 10.60 7.06
CA LYS A 350 -12.04 11.46 5.87
C LYS A 350 -10.68 12.05 5.46
N ALA A 351 -9.70 12.03 6.37
CA ALA A 351 -8.32 12.45 6.13
C ALA A 351 -7.46 11.34 5.50
N GLU A 352 -6.15 11.56 5.42
CA GLU A 352 -5.17 10.58 4.94
C GLU A 352 -5.02 9.33 5.83
N HIS A 353 -5.38 9.39 7.12
CA HIS A 353 -5.31 8.24 8.01
C HIS A 353 -6.72 7.64 8.23
N PHE A 354 -7.00 6.55 7.54
CA PHE A 354 -8.30 5.86 7.56
C PHE A 354 -8.42 4.87 8.73
N MET A 355 -9.54 4.13 8.76
CA MET A 355 -9.73 2.98 9.64
C MET A 355 -8.87 1.80 9.14
N ASN A 356 -8.08 1.21 10.04
CA ASN A 356 -7.03 0.24 9.71
C ASN A 356 -7.39 -1.18 10.16
N GLY A 357 -6.42 -1.94 10.67
CA GLY A 357 -6.53 -3.36 11.01
C GLY A 357 -7.73 -3.67 11.88
N VAL A 358 -8.32 -4.84 11.63
CA VAL A 358 -9.47 -5.40 12.33
C VAL A 358 -9.04 -6.71 12.97
N GLU A 359 -9.43 -6.94 14.22
CA GLU A 359 -9.11 -8.18 14.94
C GLU A 359 -10.32 -8.64 15.76
N ILE A 360 -10.54 -9.95 15.84
CA ILE A 360 -11.66 -10.51 16.62
C ILE A 360 -11.10 -11.31 17.79
N ARG A 361 -11.61 -11.02 18.99
CA ARG A 361 -11.30 -11.83 20.17
C ARG A 361 -12.45 -11.87 21.15
N ASN A 362 -12.82 -13.07 21.57
CA ASN A 362 -13.86 -13.30 22.59
C ASN A 362 -15.19 -12.60 22.25
N GLY A 363 -15.59 -12.60 20.98
CA GLY A 363 -16.81 -11.96 20.48
C GLY A 363 -16.76 -10.43 20.37
N TRP A 364 -15.60 -9.81 20.58
CA TRP A 364 -15.39 -8.38 20.34
C TRP A 364 -14.61 -8.17 19.04
N VAL A 365 -15.05 -7.21 18.24
CA VAL A 365 -14.34 -6.68 17.08
C VAL A 365 -13.51 -5.50 17.55
N TYR A 366 -12.20 -5.55 17.38
CA TYR A 366 -11.24 -4.49 17.64
C TYR A 366 -10.82 -3.85 16.32
N PHE A 367 -10.64 -2.53 16.30
CA PHE A 367 -10.16 -1.84 15.12
C PHE A 367 -9.37 -0.58 15.47
N GLY A 368 -8.35 -0.28 14.66
CA GLY A 368 -7.56 0.94 14.74
C GLY A 368 -8.12 2.04 13.85
N ILE A 369 -8.00 3.30 14.28
CA ILE A 369 -8.29 4.46 13.44
C ILE A 369 -7.28 5.58 13.70
N GLY A 370 -6.75 6.17 12.63
CA GLY A 370 -5.82 7.29 12.72
C GLY A 370 -6.46 8.65 13.02
N GLN A 371 -5.63 9.61 13.41
CA GLN A 371 -6.02 11.02 13.53
C GLN A 371 -6.03 11.71 12.18
N ALA A 372 -6.84 12.76 12.05
CA ALA A 372 -6.80 13.61 10.86
C ALA A 372 -5.52 14.47 10.86
N GLY A 373 -4.59 14.14 9.96
CA GLY A 373 -3.36 14.89 9.73
C GLY A 373 -2.19 14.50 10.62
N ASN A 374 -1.08 15.22 10.44
CA ASN A 374 0.22 14.81 10.96
C ASN A 374 0.38 15.01 12.49
N SER A 375 -0.01 16.16 13.01
CA SER A 375 0.38 16.61 14.36
C SER A 375 -0.72 17.40 15.08
N ALA A 376 -1.98 17.03 14.82
CA ALA A 376 -3.20 17.63 15.35
C ALA A 376 -3.46 19.09 14.92
N VAL A 377 -2.71 19.61 13.96
CA VAL A 377 -2.93 20.93 13.36
C VAL A 377 -3.18 20.75 11.88
N VAL A 378 -4.32 21.22 11.39
CA VAL A 378 -4.70 21.11 9.97
C VAL A 378 -3.89 22.11 9.15
N GLY A 379 -3.22 21.62 8.11
CA GLY A 379 -2.41 22.42 7.21
C GLY A 379 -2.46 21.96 5.75
N MET A 380 -1.58 22.54 4.94
CA MET A 380 -1.46 22.23 3.50
C MET A 380 -1.09 20.77 3.22
N ASP A 381 -0.47 20.11 4.19
CA ASP A 381 -0.06 18.71 4.13
C ASP A 381 -1.23 17.75 3.93
N ILE A 382 -2.46 18.14 4.31
CA ILE A 382 -3.69 17.38 4.07
C ILE A 382 -4.71 18.14 3.22
N ALA A 383 -4.27 19.11 2.42
CA ALA A 383 -5.15 19.97 1.63
C ALA A 383 -6.15 19.23 0.73
N PRO A 384 -5.82 18.11 0.05
CA PRO A 384 -6.79 17.39 -0.77
C PRO A 384 -8.03 16.95 0.02
N PHE A 385 -7.84 16.47 1.25
CA PHE A 385 -8.91 15.98 2.12
C PHE A 385 -9.74 17.13 2.70
N VAL A 386 -9.09 18.24 3.06
CA VAL A 386 -9.77 19.44 3.58
C VAL A 386 -10.57 20.15 2.48
N ARG A 387 -10.11 20.13 1.22
CA ARG A 387 -10.89 20.66 0.09
C ARG A 387 -12.17 19.86 -0.15
N GLN A 388 -12.11 18.53 0.02
CA GLN A 388 -13.28 17.66 -0.06
C GLN A 388 -14.19 17.84 1.16
N ASN A 389 -13.60 18.00 2.34
CA ASN A 389 -14.28 18.08 3.62
C ASN A 389 -13.81 19.30 4.45
N PRO A 390 -14.34 20.53 4.20
CA PRO A 390 -13.85 21.74 4.87
C PRO A 390 -13.97 21.76 6.40
N GLY A 391 -14.84 20.91 6.97
CA GLY A 391 -15.00 20.73 8.41
C GLY A 391 -14.02 19.74 9.05
N LEU A 392 -13.15 19.10 8.24
CA LEU A 392 -12.19 18.10 8.69
C LEU A 392 -11.26 18.66 9.75
N ARG A 393 -11.10 17.88 10.82
CA ARG A 393 -10.24 18.21 11.95
C ARG A 393 -9.89 16.94 12.73
N PRO A 394 -8.75 16.93 13.45
CA PRO A 394 -8.50 15.89 14.44
C PRO A 394 -9.57 15.91 15.52
N GLN A 395 -9.91 14.75 16.07
CA GLN A 395 -10.96 14.61 17.07
C GLN A 395 -10.45 13.81 18.27
N PRO A 396 -10.40 14.40 19.48
CA PRO A 396 -9.91 13.70 20.66
C PRO A 396 -10.99 12.79 21.24
N CYS A 397 -10.58 11.78 22.01
CA CYS A 397 -11.52 10.83 22.64
C CYS A 397 -12.04 11.31 24.00
N ARG A 398 -11.34 12.27 24.61
CA ARG A 398 -11.72 12.92 25.86
C ARG A 398 -11.50 14.42 25.74
N ASP A 399 -12.05 15.16 26.68
CA ASP A 399 -11.88 16.59 26.75
C ASP A 399 -10.39 16.94 26.94
N LEU A 400 -9.92 17.90 26.15
CA LEU A 400 -8.55 18.40 26.20
C LEU A 400 -8.54 19.91 26.43
N VAL A 401 -7.72 20.37 27.35
CA VAL A 401 -7.49 21.80 27.59
C VAL A 401 -6.28 22.26 26.76
N MET A 402 -6.44 23.31 25.99
CA MET A 402 -5.43 23.80 25.04
C MET A 402 -4.53 24.88 25.65
N ARG A 403 -3.27 24.93 25.21
CA ARG A 403 -2.32 26.02 25.57
C ARG A 403 -2.50 27.31 24.76
N GLY A 404 -3.42 27.34 23.79
CA GLY A 404 -3.65 28.51 22.93
C GLY A 404 -2.55 28.76 21.90
N HIS A 405 -1.70 27.77 21.60
CA HIS A 405 -0.72 27.84 20.52
C HIS A 405 -1.42 27.66 19.16
N ASN A 406 -1.39 28.71 18.33
CA ASN A 406 -1.99 28.70 16.99
C ASN A 406 -0.92 28.87 15.92
N PHE A 407 -1.00 28.10 14.85
CA PHE A 407 0.04 28.02 13.83
C PHE A 407 -0.41 28.76 12.57
N GLU A 408 0.44 29.64 12.06
CA GLU A 408 0.17 30.41 10.84
C GLU A 408 0.52 29.60 9.59
N GLY A 409 -0.43 29.52 8.66
CA GLY A 409 -0.24 28.86 7.36
C GLY A 409 -1.13 29.44 6.29
N PRO A 410 -0.97 29.05 5.02
CA PRO A 410 -1.78 29.57 3.93
C PRO A 410 -3.23 29.06 4.02
N ASN A 411 -4.21 29.94 3.78
CA ASN A 411 -5.61 29.55 3.61
C ASN A 411 -5.86 29.01 2.20
N PHE A 412 -5.63 27.72 2.01
CA PHE A 412 -5.74 27.06 0.72
C PHE A 412 -7.19 26.77 0.27
N LEU A 413 -8.19 27.04 1.12
CA LEU A 413 -9.60 27.03 0.72
C LEU A 413 -10.03 28.33 0.05
N GLU A 414 -9.25 29.40 0.22
CA GLU A 414 -9.51 30.73 -0.33
C GLU A 414 -8.35 31.14 -1.27
N ASN A 415 -7.89 32.39 -1.17
CA ASN A 415 -6.85 32.98 -2.01
C ASN A 415 -5.41 32.69 -1.55
N GLY A 416 -5.22 31.92 -0.47
CA GLY A 416 -3.91 31.60 0.09
C GLY A 416 -3.43 32.57 1.18
N ASP A 417 -4.22 33.58 1.57
CA ASP A 417 -3.85 34.52 2.63
C ASP A 417 -3.53 33.78 3.95
N PRO A 418 -2.59 34.28 4.78
CA PRO A 418 -2.24 33.63 6.03
C PRO A 418 -3.41 33.53 7.01
N VAL A 419 -3.59 32.35 7.58
CA VAL A 419 -4.61 32.06 8.59
C VAL A 419 -3.98 31.30 9.78
N LEU A 420 -4.50 31.57 10.97
CA LEU A 420 -4.10 30.87 12.19
C LEU A 420 -4.98 29.63 12.40
N THR A 421 -4.35 28.48 12.59
CA THR A 421 -5.04 27.23 12.89
C THR A 421 -4.58 26.70 14.25
N GLY A 422 -5.53 26.50 15.15
CA GLY A 422 -5.28 25.89 16.44
C GLY A 422 -5.34 24.35 16.39
N PRO A 423 -4.81 23.68 17.41
CA PRO A 423 -4.87 22.23 17.53
C PRO A 423 -6.32 21.72 17.65
N TYR A 424 -6.57 20.52 17.12
CA TYR A 424 -7.90 19.88 17.08
C TYR A 424 -9.01 20.76 16.48
N SER A 425 -8.64 21.69 15.60
CA SER A 425 -9.54 22.60 14.91
C SER A 425 -9.58 22.33 13.42
N ARG A 426 -10.63 22.82 12.75
CA ARG A 426 -10.62 22.94 11.28
C ARG A 426 -9.64 24.06 10.86
N LEU A 427 -9.23 24.05 9.58
CA LEU A 427 -8.39 25.11 9.02
C LEU A 427 -8.96 26.50 9.36
N GLY A 428 -8.09 27.38 9.89
CA GLY A 428 -8.43 28.76 10.20
C GLY A 428 -9.23 29.00 11.48
N GLN A 429 -9.51 27.94 12.26
CA GLN A 429 -10.11 28.08 13.59
C GLN A 429 -9.01 28.09 14.67
N VAL A 430 -8.95 29.18 15.42
CA VAL A 430 -8.00 29.37 16.53
C VAL A 430 -8.46 28.67 17.81
N ARG A 431 -7.51 28.44 18.73
CA ARG A 431 -7.74 28.02 20.12
C ARG A 431 -7.27 29.09 21.08
N GLN A 432 -8.08 29.33 22.11
CA GLN A 432 -7.74 30.18 23.24
C GLN A 432 -6.96 29.37 24.29
N GLU A 433 -6.12 30.06 25.07
CA GLU A 433 -5.46 29.42 26.22
C GLU A 433 -6.49 29.05 27.29
N GLY A 434 -6.42 27.81 27.78
CA GLY A 434 -7.43 27.26 28.70
C GLY A 434 -8.73 26.80 28.04
N GLU A 435 -8.86 26.92 26.72
CA GLU A 435 -10.04 26.43 26.01
C GLU A 435 -10.14 24.89 26.09
N THR A 436 -11.34 24.39 26.40
CA THR A 436 -11.62 22.95 26.38
C THR A 436 -12.15 22.53 25.00
N VAL A 437 -11.46 21.59 24.37
CA VAL A 437 -11.92 20.87 23.19
C VAL A 437 -12.62 19.60 23.65
N ALA A 438 -13.91 19.48 23.36
CA ALA A 438 -14.69 18.31 23.76
C ALA A 438 -14.23 17.02 23.05
N GLY A 439 -14.18 15.93 23.82
CA GLY A 439 -13.98 14.59 23.30
C GLY A 439 -15.21 14.08 22.54
N VAL A 440 -15.00 13.16 21.60
CA VAL A 440 -16.07 12.48 20.88
C VAL A 440 -15.94 10.96 20.98
N ARG A 441 -17.08 10.26 20.97
CA ARG A 441 -17.11 8.80 21.09
C ARG A 441 -16.42 8.09 19.91
N LYS A 442 -16.64 8.57 18.69
CA LYS A 442 -16.04 8.06 17.44
C LYS A 442 -14.79 8.86 17.07
N CYS A 443 -13.87 8.97 18.02
CA CYS A 443 -12.61 9.71 17.88
C CYS A 443 -11.58 8.96 17.03
N GLY A 444 -10.62 9.71 16.49
CA GLY A 444 -9.42 9.18 15.82
C GLY A 444 -8.24 8.96 16.78
N GLY A 445 -7.15 8.40 16.25
CA GLY A 445 -5.92 8.16 17.03
C GLY A 445 -6.11 7.15 18.14
N ALA A 446 -6.93 6.14 17.87
CA ALA A 446 -7.50 5.28 18.88
C ALA A 446 -7.66 3.85 18.37
N ILE A 447 -7.71 2.92 19.33
CA ILE A 447 -8.22 1.58 19.13
C ILE A 447 -9.56 1.51 19.83
N HIS A 448 -10.57 1.07 19.10
CA HIS A 448 -11.93 0.88 19.58
C HIS A 448 -12.30 -0.60 19.54
N ARG A 449 -13.38 -0.95 20.24
CA ARG A 449 -14.04 -2.25 20.09
C ARG A 449 -15.55 -2.17 20.19
N PHE A 450 -16.25 -3.13 19.61
CA PHE A 450 -17.69 -3.33 19.78
C PHE A 450 -18.06 -4.83 19.67
N GLN A 451 -19.26 -5.18 20.10
CA GLN A 451 -19.89 -6.50 19.88
C GLN A 451 -20.70 -6.49 18.58
N PRO A 452 -20.55 -7.47 17.68
CA PRO A 452 -21.23 -7.48 16.38
C PRO A 452 -22.75 -7.35 16.42
N ASP A 453 -23.39 -7.82 17.50
CA ASP A 453 -24.85 -7.81 17.65
C ASP A 453 -25.41 -6.46 18.11
N ASP A 454 -24.57 -5.57 18.65
CA ASP A 454 -24.92 -4.19 19.01
C ASP A 454 -23.72 -3.25 18.77
N PRO A 455 -23.32 -3.00 17.50
CA PRO A 455 -22.10 -2.26 17.21
C PRO A 455 -22.09 -0.85 17.80
N GLU A 456 -23.20 -0.12 17.65
CA GLU A 456 -23.32 1.26 18.13
C GLU A 456 -23.52 1.35 19.64
N GLY A 457 -24.31 0.47 20.26
CA GLY A 457 -24.55 0.51 21.71
C GLY A 457 -23.32 0.05 22.51
N SER A 458 -22.57 -0.94 21.99
CA SER A 458 -21.41 -1.51 22.68
C SER A 458 -20.06 -0.87 22.35
N LEU A 459 -20.00 0.12 21.43
CA LEU A 459 -18.75 0.79 21.06
C LEU A 459 -18.02 1.39 22.29
N GLN A 460 -16.78 0.95 22.48
CA GLN A 460 -15.87 1.37 23.55
C GLN A 460 -14.49 1.74 23.00
N MET A 461 -13.96 2.87 23.44
CA MET A 461 -12.55 3.22 23.24
C MET A 461 -11.67 2.37 24.16
N VAL A 462 -10.74 1.61 23.58
CA VAL A 462 -9.78 0.76 24.29
C VAL A 462 -8.49 1.53 24.61
N ALA A 463 -7.97 2.27 23.65
CA ALA A 463 -6.74 3.06 23.78
C ALA A 463 -6.84 4.30 22.90
N TRP A 464 -6.17 5.39 23.28
CA TRP A 464 -6.17 6.63 22.50
C TRP A 464 -4.91 7.46 22.72
N GLY A 465 -4.70 8.48 21.90
CA GLY A 465 -3.46 9.27 21.92
C GLY A 465 -2.36 8.61 21.08
N MET A 466 -2.74 8.00 19.97
CA MET A 466 -1.82 7.55 18.91
C MET A 466 -2.01 8.44 17.68
N ARG A 467 -0.99 8.55 16.83
CA ARG A 467 -1.16 9.24 15.54
C ARG A 467 -1.95 8.36 14.57
N GLN A 468 -1.43 7.16 14.30
CA GLN A 468 -2.04 6.20 13.39
C GLN A 468 -1.72 4.76 13.82
N PRO A 469 -2.60 4.09 14.60
CA PRO A 469 -2.51 2.65 14.83
C PRO A 469 -2.99 1.89 13.59
N ILE A 470 -2.18 0.97 13.06
CA ILE A 470 -2.45 0.26 11.80
C ILE A 470 -2.83 -1.19 12.02
N GLY A 471 -1.85 -2.10 12.11
CA GLY A 471 -2.11 -3.51 12.33
C GLY A 471 -2.49 -3.78 13.77
N LEU A 472 -3.24 -4.84 14.00
CA LEU A 472 -3.62 -5.33 15.33
C LEU A 472 -3.29 -6.82 15.38
N ALA A 473 -2.71 -7.30 16.48
CA ALA A 473 -2.56 -8.74 16.70
C ALA A 473 -2.60 -9.07 18.18
N PHE A 474 -3.20 -10.21 18.49
CA PHE A 474 -3.29 -10.74 19.82
C PHE A 474 -2.26 -11.85 20.04
N ASN A 475 -1.54 -11.82 21.16
CA ASN A 475 -0.81 -13.02 21.59
C ASN A 475 -1.74 -14.00 22.34
N GLN A 476 -1.21 -15.19 22.62
CA GLN A 476 -1.97 -16.23 23.32
C GLN A 476 -2.36 -15.81 24.76
N GLN A 477 -1.60 -14.91 25.38
CA GLN A 477 -1.82 -14.43 26.75
C GLN A 477 -2.97 -13.42 26.87
N GLY A 478 -3.46 -12.83 25.77
CA GLY A 478 -4.49 -11.78 25.84
C GLY A 478 -3.99 -10.38 25.56
N GLU A 479 -2.69 -10.20 25.37
CA GLU A 479 -2.11 -8.89 25.07
C GLU A 479 -2.35 -8.54 23.60
N LEU A 480 -2.78 -7.31 23.37
CA LEU A 480 -2.98 -6.75 22.04
C LEU A 480 -1.74 -5.93 21.67
N PHE A 481 -1.30 -6.00 20.42
CA PHE A 481 -0.20 -5.20 19.89
C PHE A 481 -0.65 -4.43 18.67
N THR A 482 -0.04 -3.27 18.43
CA THR A 482 -0.28 -2.47 17.23
C THR A 482 0.99 -1.80 16.73
N GLY A 483 1.14 -1.69 15.41
CA GLY A 483 2.10 -0.78 14.80
C GLY A 483 1.54 0.63 14.76
N GLU A 484 2.35 1.62 15.15
CA GLU A 484 2.02 3.04 15.04
C GLU A 484 2.99 3.74 14.09
N ASN A 485 2.42 4.38 13.07
CA ASN A 485 3.15 5.37 12.28
C ASN A 485 3.25 6.67 13.07
N GLY A 486 4.48 7.01 13.48
CA GLY A 486 4.84 8.24 14.15
C GLY A 486 4.74 9.45 13.23
N TYR A 487 5.32 10.57 13.64
CA TYR A 487 5.14 11.84 12.95
C TYR A 487 5.87 11.90 11.61
N ASP A 488 5.53 12.93 10.83
CA ASP A 488 6.24 13.31 9.62
C ASP A 488 6.88 14.70 9.79
N VAL A 489 7.90 15.00 9.00
CA VAL A 489 8.54 16.33 8.93
C VAL A 489 7.78 17.20 7.92
N ARG A 490 6.48 17.43 8.18
CA ARG A 490 5.57 18.20 7.33
C ARG A 490 4.44 18.86 8.12
N GLY A 491 3.68 19.72 7.44
CA GLY A 491 2.53 20.43 8.01
C GLY A 491 2.94 21.65 8.83
N LEU A 492 1.98 22.23 9.56
CA LEU A 492 2.22 23.45 10.33
C LEU A 492 2.99 23.21 11.65
N ARG A 493 2.99 21.97 12.14
CA ARG A 493 3.76 21.56 13.31
C ARG A 493 4.55 20.29 12.96
N PRO A 494 5.61 20.40 12.15
CA PRO A 494 6.43 19.25 11.77
C PRO A 494 7.18 18.71 12.99
N VAL A 495 7.44 17.41 13.02
CA VAL A 495 8.20 16.76 14.10
C VAL A 495 9.28 15.89 13.48
N ASN A 496 10.52 16.14 13.85
CA ASN A 496 11.67 15.34 13.44
C ASN A 496 11.82 14.16 14.40
N ASP A 497 10.89 13.21 14.34
CA ASP A 497 10.89 12.02 15.22
C ASP A 497 12.13 11.14 14.97
N GLU A 498 12.40 10.21 15.89
CA GLU A 498 13.52 9.27 15.78
C GLU A 498 13.06 7.85 15.39
N PHE A 499 11.82 7.50 15.76
CA PHE A 499 11.31 6.15 15.61
C PHE A 499 9.82 6.13 15.31
N ASP A 500 9.40 5.13 14.52
CA ASP A 500 8.04 4.59 14.63
C ASP A 500 8.03 3.48 15.71
N ALA A 501 6.85 3.05 16.17
CA ALA A 501 6.75 2.14 17.31
C ALA A 501 5.80 0.96 17.08
N THR A 502 6.14 -0.18 17.68
CA THR A 502 5.15 -1.21 18.03
C THR A 502 4.78 -1.04 19.49
N LEU A 503 3.48 -0.96 19.77
CA LEU A 503 2.92 -0.69 21.09
C LEU A 503 2.20 -1.92 21.64
N ARG A 504 2.31 -2.12 22.95
CA ARG A 504 1.48 -3.03 23.73
C ARG A 504 0.24 -2.30 24.22
N ILE A 505 -0.91 -2.91 23.99
CA ILE A 505 -2.22 -2.45 24.39
C ILE A 505 -2.81 -3.43 25.40
N ASN A 506 -3.33 -2.89 26.51
CA ASN A 506 -4.09 -3.68 27.48
C ASN A 506 -5.60 -3.46 27.25
N PRO A 507 -6.29 -4.38 26.57
CA PRO A 507 -7.71 -4.23 26.28
C PRO A 507 -8.63 -4.42 27.50
N ASP A 508 -8.11 -4.94 28.62
CA ASP A 508 -8.86 -5.13 29.86
C ASP A 508 -8.91 -3.87 30.72
N GLN A 509 -8.08 -2.85 30.41
CA GLN A 509 -8.07 -1.54 31.06
C GLN A 509 -8.31 -0.43 30.03
N PRO A 510 -9.56 -0.32 29.50
CA PRO A 510 -9.86 0.57 28.40
C PRO A 510 -9.69 2.05 28.77
N GLY A 511 -9.34 2.85 27.76
CA GLY A 511 -9.20 4.30 27.84
C GLY A 511 -7.81 4.80 28.24
N ARG A 512 -6.79 3.94 28.15
CA ARG A 512 -5.39 4.35 28.41
C ARG A 512 -4.90 5.34 27.35
N TRP A 513 -4.18 6.37 27.81
CA TRP A 513 -3.58 7.43 27.01
C TRP A 513 -2.17 7.05 26.54
N TYR A 514 -1.87 7.33 25.28
CA TYR A 514 -0.58 7.01 24.64
C TYR A 514 0.23 8.24 24.24
N GLY A 515 -0.31 9.46 24.19
CA GLY A 515 0.53 10.68 24.17
C GLY A 515 0.43 11.61 22.96
N PHE A 516 -0.03 11.16 21.79
CA PHE A 516 -0.23 12.04 20.63
C PHE A 516 -1.22 13.17 20.97
N PRO A 517 -0.91 14.45 20.71
CA PRO A 517 0.07 14.93 19.75
C PRO A 517 1.34 15.48 20.39
N ASP A 518 1.56 15.27 21.69
CA ASP A 518 2.63 15.90 22.47
C ASP A 518 3.77 14.94 22.85
N PHE A 519 3.62 13.65 22.57
CA PHE A 519 4.68 12.66 22.77
C PHE A 519 4.94 11.90 21.48
N SER A 520 6.22 11.60 21.21
CA SER A 520 6.67 10.78 20.08
C SER A 520 6.06 9.38 20.10
N ALA A 521 6.20 8.62 19.01
CA ALA A 521 5.80 7.20 18.98
C ALA A 521 6.54 6.36 20.05
N ALA A 522 7.79 6.73 20.37
CA ALA A 522 8.59 6.17 21.47
C ALA A 522 8.18 6.67 22.87
N ARG A 523 7.10 7.46 22.96
CA ARG A 523 6.50 7.99 24.20
C ARG A 523 7.41 8.96 24.95
N GLU A 524 8.27 9.68 24.22
CA GLU A 524 9.09 10.76 24.76
C GLU A 524 8.43 12.13 24.52
N PRO A 525 8.58 13.10 25.44
CA PRO A 525 7.95 14.40 25.28
C PRO A 525 8.55 15.15 24.10
N LEU A 526 7.69 15.73 23.26
CA LEU A 526 8.11 16.52 22.09
C LEU A 526 8.75 17.88 22.45
N THR A 527 8.84 18.23 23.74
CA THR A 527 9.58 19.39 24.23
C THR A 527 11.10 19.20 24.22
N LEU A 528 11.59 18.01 23.86
CA LEU A 528 13.02 17.74 23.74
C LEU A 528 13.55 18.23 22.39
N ASP A 529 14.63 19.02 22.40
CA ASP A 529 15.28 19.62 21.22
C ASP A 529 15.54 18.66 20.05
N LYS A 530 15.73 17.36 20.34
CA LYS A 530 15.98 16.34 19.30
C LYS A 530 14.83 16.17 18.31
N PHE A 531 13.61 16.54 18.70
CA PHE A 531 12.41 16.45 17.86
C PHE A 531 12.16 17.71 17.03
N GLU A 532 12.95 18.75 17.25
CA GLU A 532 12.83 20.03 16.54
C GLU A 532 13.14 19.85 15.05
N SER A 533 12.31 20.46 14.20
CA SER A 533 12.56 20.51 12.76
C SER A 533 13.35 21.78 12.40
N PRO A 534 14.10 21.82 11.28
CA PRO A 534 14.75 23.05 10.82
C PRO A 534 13.75 24.21 10.67
N ASP A 535 14.12 25.43 11.09
CA ASP A 535 13.27 26.63 11.09
C ASP A 535 12.50 26.85 9.78
N ARG A 536 13.14 26.55 8.64
CA ARG A 536 12.54 26.70 7.29
C ARG A 536 11.31 25.82 7.05
N LEU A 537 11.10 24.79 7.87
CA LEU A 537 9.97 23.87 7.79
C LEU A 537 8.88 24.19 8.83
N GLN A 538 9.19 25.05 9.81
CA GLN A 538 8.29 25.34 10.93
C GLN A 538 7.36 26.52 10.62
N ALA A 539 6.14 26.46 11.16
CA ALA A 539 5.21 27.58 11.11
C ALA A 539 5.42 28.54 12.29
N PRO A 540 5.25 29.87 12.08
CA PRO A 540 5.14 30.81 13.18
C PRO A 540 3.95 30.49 14.10
N ILE A 541 4.18 30.61 15.41
CA ILE A 541 3.20 30.34 16.46
C ILE A 541 2.72 31.66 17.06
N PHE A 542 1.41 31.76 17.28
CA PHE A 542 0.75 32.90 17.87
C PHE A 542 -0.17 32.51 19.03
N ARG A 543 -0.21 33.36 20.05
CA ARG A 543 -1.31 33.42 21.03
C ARG A 543 -2.32 34.46 20.53
N VAL A 544 -3.61 34.14 20.66
CA VAL A 544 -4.70 35.05 20.30
C VAL A 544 -5.39 35.50 21.58
N GLY A 545 -5.47 36.81 21.83
CA GLY A 545 -6.19 37.38 22.97
C GLY A 545 -7.70 37.31 22.79
N GLN A 546 -8.45 37.51 23.88
CA GLN A 546 -9.92 37.56 23.83
C GLN A 546 -10.44 38.73 22.98
N ASP A 547 -9.65 39.79 22.84
CA ASP A 547 -9.92 40.96 21.99
C ASP A 547 -9.51 40.74 20.52
N GLY A 548 -8.99 39.56 20.17
CA GLY A 548 -8.49 39.22 18.83
C GLY A 548 -7.07 39.68 18.55
N SER A 549 -6.38 40.30 19.52
CA SER A 549 -4.96 40.64 19.38
C SER A 549 -4.11 39.38 19.16
N ARG A 550 -3.02 39.51 18.38
CA ARG A 550 -2.10 38.41 18.06
C ARG A 550 -0.72 38.69 18.65
N GLU A 551 -0.25 37.79 19.50
CA GLU A 551 1.10 37.80 20.06
C GLU A 551 1.92 36.69 19.40
N ARG A 552 3.02 37.03 18.72
CA ARG A 552 3.92 36.02 18.14
C ARG A 552 4.77 35.40 19.25
N LEU A 553 4.67 34.08 19.42
CA LEU A 553 5.43 33.32 20.40
C LEU A 553 6.80 32.88 19.85
N GLY A 554 6.88 32.52 18.57
CA GLY A 554 8.11 32.06 17.95
C GLY A 554 7.89 30.99 16.87
N THR A 555 8.89 30.16 16.67
CA THR A 555 8.90 28.96 15.80
C THR A 555 9.64 27.88 16.60
N PHE A 556 8.88 27.04 17.31
CA PHE A 556 9.44 26.02 18.19
C PHE A 556 8.47 24.83 18.33
N LEU A 557 8.97 23.64 18.68
CA LEU A 557 8.14 22.51 19.10
C LEU A 557 7.94 22.52 20.62
N ASP A 558 6.68 22.59 21.05
CA ASP A 558 6.28 22.47 22.45
C ASP A 558 4.95 21.72 22.55
N PHE A 559 4.54 21.36 23.76
CA PHE A 559 3.22 20.84 24.04
C PHE A 559 2.13 21.84 23.63
N ILE A 560 1.10 21.33 22.98
CA ILE A 560 -0.09 22.10 22.57
C ILE A 560 -1.29 21.84 23.48
N ILE A 561 -1.25 20.75 24.27
CA ILE A 561 -2.21 20.43 25.31
C ILE A 561 -1.67 20.88 26.67
N ASP A 562 -2.53 21.44 27.51
CA ASP A 562 -2.29 21.54 28.94
C ASP A 562 -2.61 20.18 29.59
N HIS A 563 -1.59 19.32 29.72
CA HIS A 563 -1.75 17.96 30.24
C HIS A 563 -2.26 17.95 31.68
N GLN A 564 -1.83 18.90 32.52
CA GLN A 564 -2.28 18.98 33.90
C GLN A 564 -3.78 19.33 33.96
N ALA A 565 -4.20 20.37 33.23
CA ALA A 565 -5.61 20.77 33.20
C ALA A 565 -6.49 19.73 32.49
N SER A 566 -5.94 18.96 31.56
CA SER A 566 -6.63 17.84 30.89
C SER A 566 -6.65 16.54 31.71
N GLY A 567 -5.98 16.50 32.86
CA GLY A 567 -5.84 15.28 33.67
C GLY A 567 -5.09 14.14 32.95
N LEU A 568 -4.16 14.48 32.06
CA LEU A 568 -3.37 13.52 31.29
C LEU A 568 -2.00 13.31 31.94
N PRO A 569 -1.66 12.07 32.33
CA PRO A 569 -0.30 11.75 32.77
C PRO A 569 0.63 11.64 31.56
N ALA A 570 1.94 11.70 31.81
CA ALA A 570 2.92 11.25 30.82
C ALA A 570 2.65 9.77 30.46
N PRO A 571 2.68 9.40 29.17
CA PRO A 571 2.45 8.04 28.74
C PRO A 571 3.55 7.10 29.25
N ASP A 572 3.17 5.86 29.53
CA ASP A 572 4.09 4.84 30.02
C ASP A 572 4.97 4.32 28.89
N ARG A 573 6.26 4.65 28.95
CA ARG A 573 7.25 4.23 27.95
C ARG A 573 7.43 2.71 27.89
N ASN A 574 7.07 1.96 28.93
CA ASN A 574 7.17 0.49 28.92
C ASN A 574 6.14 -0.17 27.99
N LEU A 575 5.17 0.60 27.48
CA LEU A 575 4.23 0.14 26.46
C LEU A 575 4.86 0.04 25.08
N VAL A 576 6.03 0.65 24.85
CA VAL A 576 6.77 0.52 23.59
C VAL A 576 7.49 -0.81 23.59
N VAL A 577 7.11 -1.69 22.68
CA VAL A 577 7.68 -3.03 22.55
C VAL A 577 8.81 -3.06 21.52
N GLY A 578 8.61 -2.37 20.40
CA GLY A 578 9.58 -2.29 19.31
C GLY A 578 9.82 -0.85 18.88
N LEU A 579 11.09 -0.49 18.69
CA LEU A 579 11.50 0.77 18.07
C LEU A 579 11.94 0.51 16.63
N HIS A 580 11.19 1.07 15.70
CA HIS A 580 11.41 0.94 14.26
C HIS A 580 12.10 2.20 13.74
N PRO A 581 12.92 2.13 12.68
CA PRO A 581 13.47 3.34 12.06
C PRO A 581 12.37 4.35 11.75
N PHE A 582 12.69 5.64 11.93
CA PHE A 582 11.76 6.71 11.62
C PHE A 582 11.15 6.55 10.21
N ASN A 583 9.84 6.77 10.09
CA ASN A 583 9.04 6.57 8.88
C ASN A 583 9.26 5.20 8.22
N SER A 584 9.55 4.11 8.95
CA SER A 584 9.55 2.78 8.34
C SER A 584 8.13 2.25 8.12
N SER A 585 7.14 2.89 8.74
CA SER A 585 5.73 2.57 8.66
C SER A 585 5.40 1.14 9.13
N PRO A 586 5.52 0.83 10.43
CA PRO A 586 5.10 -0.46 10.97
C PRO A 586 3.58 -0.66 10.79
N SER A 587 3.20 -1.54 9.89
CA SER A 587 1.81 -1.73 9.44
C SER A 587 1.25 -3.06 9.94
N GLY A 588 1.20 -4.09 9.07
CA GLY A 588 0.68 -5.41 9.42
C GLY A 588 1.51 -6.08 10.51
N ILE A 589 0.84 -6.72 11.46
CA ILE A 589 1.46 -7.32 12.64
C ILE A 589 0.88 -8.72 12.86
N ASP A 590 1.72 -9.67 13.25
CA ASP A 590 1.28 -11.02 13.62
C ASP A 590 2.19 -11.59 14.73
N VAL A 591 1.70 -12.58 15.46
CA VAL A 591 2.42 -13.25 16.56
C VAL A 591 2.72 -14.69 16.17
N ALA A 592 4.00 -15.06 16.18
CA ALA A 592 4.41 -16.38 15.76
C ALA A 592 3.77 -17.50 16.62
N PRO A 593 3.23 -18.56 16.00
CA PRO A 593 2.56 -19.64 16.72
C PRO A 593 3.58 -20.51 17.47
N GLN A 594 3.07 -21.32 18.41
CA GLN A 594 3.90 -22.23 19.22
C GLN A 594 4.75 -23.20 18.38
N ALA A 595 4.27 -23.57 17.19
CA ALA A 595 4.99 -24.45 16.27
C ALA A 595 6.34 -23.88 15.77
N TRP A 596 6.57 -22.57 15.92
CA TRP A 596 7.82 -21.91 15.50
C TRP A 596 8.95 -22.02 16.54
N GLY A 597 8.77 -22.82 17.60
CA GLY A 597 9.83 -23.17 18.54
C GLY A 597 10.41 -21.96 19.26
N ALA A 598 11.72 -21.71 19.11
CA ALA A 598 12.41 -20.59 19.77
C ALA A 598 11.89 -19.20 19.38
N MET A 599 11.12 -19.09 18.28
CA MET A 599 10.49 -17.84 17.86
C MET A 599 9.02 -17.71 18.25
N ALA A 600 8.44 -18.74 18.87
CA ALA A 600 7.06 -18.71 19.33
C ALA A 600 6.78 -17.50 20.24
N GLY A 601 5.65 -16.83 20.01
CA GLY A 601 5.27 -15.62 20.72
C GLY A 601 6.04 -14.37 20.32
N GLY A 602 7.02 -14.47 19.41
CA GLY A 602 7.66 -13.30 18.81
C GLY A 602 6.67 -12.52 17.95
N ILE A 603 6.75 -11.20 17.99
CA ILE A 603 5.93 -10.30 17.18
C ILE A 603 6.67 -10.04 15.86
N PHE A 604 5.96 -10.18 14.74
CA PHE A 604 6.43 -9.90 13.40
C PHE A 604 5.66 -8.71 12.85
N VAL A 605 6.37 -7.76 12.25
CA VAL A 605 5.77 -6.53 11.72
C VAL A 605 6.26 -6.30 10.31
N ALA A 606 5.33 -6.12 9.38
CA ALA A 606 5.60 -5.64 8.04
C ALA A 606 5.77 -4.12 8.07
N GLU A 607 6.97 -3.65 7.73
CA GLU A 607 7.28 -2.24 7.56
C GLU A 607 7.04 -1.86 6.10
N TRP A 608 6.02 -1.02 5.85
CA TRP A 608 5.57 -0.72 4.49
C TRP A 608 6.59 0.11 3.70
N GLY A 609 7.27 1.05 4.36
CA GLY A 609 8.21 1.96 3.72
C GLY A 609 8.00 3.42 4.10
N ASP A 610 8.90 4.27 3.60
CA ASP A 610 9.02 5.65 4.08
C ASP A 610 8.19 6.71 3.40
N LEU A 611 7.72 6.50 2.17
CA LEU A 611 7.04 7.54 1.39
C LEU A 611 7.82 8.87 1.34
N ALA A 612 9.15 8.83 1.38
CA ALA A 612 9.97 10.00 1.16
C ALA A 612 9.94 10.40 -0.32
N PRO A 613 10.03 11.71 -0.66
CA PRO A 613 10.12 12.86 0.24
C PRO A 613 8.81 13.39 0.90
N PRO A 614 7.56 13.02 0.50
CA PRO A 614 6.35 13.57 1.11
C PRO A 614 6.27 13.56 2.65
N THR A 615 6.74 12.50 3.29
CA THR A 615 6.71 12.33 4.76
C THR A 615 7.90 12.98 5.46
N ASN A 616 9.07 13.00 4.82
CA ASN A 616 10.27 13.56 5.39
C ASN A 616 11.21 14.05 4.29
N PRO A 617 11.21 15.37 4.00
CA PRO A 617 12.09 15.95 2.99
C PRO A 617 13.56 16.00 3.43
N LEU A 618 13.90 15.60 4.66
CA LEU A 618 15.27 15.54 5.18
C LEU A 618 15.89 14.14 5.04
N ARG A 619 15.12 13.13 4.61
CA ARG A 619 15.59 11.74 4.54
C ARG A 619 16.47 11.52 3.31
N GLU A 620 17.66 10.98 3.52
CA GLU A 620 18.61 10.62 2.47
C GLU A 620 18.65 9.12 2.13
N ARG A 621 18.10 8.27 3.01
CA ARG A 621 18.15 6.80 2.87
C ARG A 621 16.80 6.19 3.17
N SER A 622 16.44 5.16 2.41
CA SER A 622 15.16 4.48 2.59
C SER A 622 15.04 3.80 3.97
N ALA A 623 13.83 3.79 4.51
CA ALA A 623 13.44 3.04 5.70
C ALA A 623 12.26 2.10 5.38
N GLY A 624 12.15 0.98 6.12
CA GLY A 624 11.10 -0.01 5.91
C GLY A 624 11.36 -0.99 4.77
N PHE A 625 10.30 -1.37 4.05
CA PHE A 625 10.30 -2.36 2.95
C PHE A 625 10.80 -3.76 3.37
N ARG A 626 10.38 -4.20 4.55
CA ARG A 626 10.91 -5.41 5.18
C ARG A 626 9.94 -5.98 6.22
N VAL A 627 10.21 -7.19 6.68
CA VAL A 627 9.56 -7.78 7.85
C VAL A 627 10.58 -7.82 8.98
N VAL A 628 10.20 -7.28 10.12
CA VAL A 628 11.01 -7.29 11.33
C VAL A 628 10.36 -8.14 12.42
N ARG A 629 11.17 -8.57 13.38
CA ARG A 629 10.77 -9.37 14.52
C ARG A 629 11.16 -8.66 15.82
N MET A 630 10.39 -8.86 16.87
CA MET A 630 10.74 -8.44 18.22
C MET A 630 10.24 -9.44 19.26
N ASP A 631 10.95 -9.54 20.39
CA ASP A 631 10.51 -10.29 21.56
C ASP A 631 9.63 -9.38 22.43
N PRO A 632 8.34 -9.68 22.61
CA PRO A 632 7.46 -8.83 23.42
C PRO A 632 7.96 -8.64 24.85
N ASN A 633 8.76 -9.56 25.39
CA ASN A 633 9.28 -9.49 26.76
C ASN A 633 10.51 -8.60 26.90
N ARG A 634 11.01 -8.01 25.81
CA ARG A 634 12.14 -7.07 25.79
C ARG A 634 11.65 -5.69 25.31
N PRO A 635 10.91 -4.95 26.16
CA PRO A 635 10.35 -3.66 25.77
C PRO A 635 11.45 -2.67 25.39
N GLN A 636 11.11 -1.74 24.50
CA GLN A 636 12.02 -0.72 23.95
C GLN A 636 13.24 -1.30 23.23
N SER A 637 13.17 -2.54 22.75
CA SER A 637 14.24 -3.11 21.93
C SER A 637 14.17 -2.58 20.50
N ARG A 638 15.35 -2.39 19.89
CA ARG A 638 15.42 -2.22 18.43
C ARG A 638 14.95 -3.51 17.77
N VAL A 639 14.14 -3.36 16.73
CA VAL A 639 13.60 -4.50 15.98
C VAL A 639 14.71 -5.29 15.27
N GLU A 640 14.55 -6.60 15.21
CA GLU A 640 15.45 -7.54 14.53
C GLU A 640 14.98 -7.74 13.09
N MET A 641 15.89 -7.70 12.11
CA MET A 641 15.52 -7.95 10.72
C MET A 641 15.19 -9.43 10.52
N PHE A 642 14.04 -9.71 9.91
CA PHE A 642 13.61 -11.07 9.59
C PHE A 642 13.64 -11.32 8.08
N VAL A 643 12.83 -10.60 7.31
CA VAL A 643 12.89 -10.60 5.83
C VAL A 643 13.30 -9.21 5.37
N GLN A 644 14.27 -9.11 4.49
CA GLN A 644 14.68 -7.81 3.92
C GLN A 644 15.02 -7.94 2.43
N ASN A 645 15.00 -6.81 1.75
CA ASN A 645 15.55 -6.73 0.39
C ASN A 645 17.09 -6.71 0.44
N ARG A 646 17.74 -7.26 -0.58
CA ARG A 646 19.21 -7.28 -0.70
C ARG A 646 19.80 -5.88 -0.73
N ARG A 647 19.09 -4.91 -1.31
CA ARG A 647 19.43 -3.48 -1.25
C ARG A 647 18.35 -2.70 -0.50
N PRO A 648 18.67 -1.56 0.13
CA PRO A 648 17.68 -0.68 0.73
C PRO A 648 16.61 -0.24 -0.28
N GLY A 649 15.41 0.07 0.20
CA GLY A 649 14.27 0.49 -0.62
C GLY A 649 13.39 -0.67 -1.09
N PRO A 650 12.36 -0.39 -1.91
CA PRO A 650 11.37 -1.39 -2.31
C PRO A 650 11.96 -2.45 -3.24
N ALA A 651 11.46 -3.68 -3.12
CA ALA A 651 11.87 -4.81 -3.96
C ALA A 651 11.50 -4.58 -5.45
N SER A 652 10.44 -3.81 -5.72
CA SER A 652 9.98 -3.48 -7.07
C SER A 652 11.00 -2.69 -7.89
N GLU A 653 11.80 -1.85 -7.24
CA GLU A 653 12.90 -1.12 -7.87
C GLU A 653 14.14 -2.00 -8.10
N GLN A 654 14.17 -3.19 -7.51
CA GLN A 654 15.25 -4.16 -7.62
C GLN A 654 14.92 -5.30 -8.59
N GLY A 655 13.81 -5.19 -9.31
CA GLY A 655 13.37 -6.15 -10.31
C GLY A 655 12.49 -7.27 -9.77
N ALA A 656 12.13 -7.27 -8.48
CA ALA A 656 11.08 -8.15 -7.97
C ALA A 656 9.71 -7.68 -8.50
N ARG A 657 8.84 -8.61 -8.87
CA ARG A 657 7.48 -8.30 -9.34
C ARG A 657 6.46 -9.02 -8.46
N GLY A 658 5.40 -8.32 -8.06
CA GLY A 658 4.26 -8.90 -7.33
C GLY A 658 3.48 -9.92 -8.16
#